data_AF-A0A834EHD8-F1
#
_entry.id   AF-A0A834EHD8-F1
#
_cell.length_a   1.000
_cell.length_b   1.000
_cell.length_c   1.000
_cell.angle_alpha   90.00
_cell.angle_beta   90.00
_cell.angle_gamma   90.00
#
_symmetry.space_group_name_H-M   'P 1'
#
loop_
_entity.id
_entity.type
_entity.pdbx_description
1 polymer ?
#
loop_
_entity_poly.entity_id
_entity_poly.type
_entity_poly.pdbx_seq_one_letter_code
_entity_poly.pdbx_strand_id
1 'polypeptide(L)'
;MESHYQKIFNNFHQGSETSTRGLVEKVTTELSTSIYQLIDVYCSSFYADFQPLNAPGNVSCVHPGLHSHLSFTVYAAHNIPETWVHRCVVFFSYKAFSFSCWLTYAGKKLCQVRNHRNIQAKKLFFFLVNWNEIINFPLEIKSLPKESMLTIKLFGINCATNSADLLAWSSLPLFPKDRSILGSMLFSLTLQSEPPIEMIAPGVWDTSQPSPVTLQVDFPATEWEYVKPDFEDHRCNLEEPPKECLKHIARLSQKQSPLLLSEEKRRYLWFYRFYCNNANCSLPLVLGSAPGWDERTVSEMHTILRRWKFSHPLEALGLLTSSFPDQEIRKVAVQQLDSLLNDDLLDYLPQLVQAIKFEWNLESPLVQLLLHRSLQSIQIAHRLYWLLKDAQNEAYFKSWYQKLLAALQFCAGKALSDEFSKEMKLIKILGDVGEKVKLASDPQRQEVLKKEIGKLEEFFQYIHTCHLPLNPALCVKGVDCDACSYFTSNALPLKITFINANPMGKNISIIFKAGDDLRQDMLVLQIVQMMDNIWLQEGLDMQMIIYRCLSTGKGQGLVQIVPDAVTLAKIHRCSGLMGPLKENTIKKWFSQHNHLKADYEKALRNFFYSCAGWCVVTFILGVCDRHNDNIMLTKSGHMFHIDFGKILGHAQTFGGIKRSVHK
;
A
#
# COMPACT_ATOMS: atom_id res chain seq x y z
N MET A 1 -63.46 -0.99 69.61
CA MET A 1 -62.76 0.03 68.83
C MET A 1 -61.30 -0.42 68.63
N GLU A 2 -61.08 -1.59 68.03
CA GLU A 2 -59.72 -2.16 67.85
C GLU A 2 -59.59 -3.25 66.77
N SER A 3 -60.66 -3.58 66.02
CA SER A 3 -60.59 -4.61 64.96
C SER A 3 -60.70 -4.06 63.53
N HIS A 4 -60.91 -2.74 63.35
CA HIS A 4 -61.01 -2.11 62.03
C HIS A 4 -59.75 -1.36 61.57
N TYR A 5 -58.76 -1.17 62.44
CA TYR A 5 -57.48 -0.52 62.09
C TYR A 5 -56.35 -1.50 61.71
N GLN A 6 -56.49 -2.81 62.00
CA GLN A 6 -55.46 -3.79 61.63
C GLN A 6 -55.54 -4.26 60.16
N LYS A 7 -56.65 -4.01 59.44
CA LYS A 7 -56.85 -4.49 58.06
C LYS A 7 -56.45 -3.51 56.96
N ILE A 8 -56.14 -2.26 57.31
CA ILE A 8 -55.71 -1.23 56.34
C ILE A 8 -54.18 -1.11 56.29
N PHE A 9 -53.47 -1.52 57.35
CA PHE A 9 -52.00 -1.44 57.39
C PHE A 9 -51.27 -2.60 56.68
N ASN A 10 -51.89 -3.77 56.54
CA ASN A 10 -51.28 -4.92 55.83
C ASN A 10 -51.53 -4.94 54.31
N ASN A 11 -52.46 -4.15 53.78
CA ASN A 11 -52.71 -4.09 52.33
C ASN A 11 -52.00 -2.93 51.62
N PHE A 12 -51.37 -1.99 52.35
CA PHE A 12 -50.58 -0.92 51.73
C PHE A 12 -49.11 -1.27 51.52
N HIS A 13 -48.56 -2.23 52.27
CA HIS A 13 -47.16 -2.67 52.09
C HIS A 13 -46.97 -3.77 51.04
N GLN A 14 -47.99 -4.59 50.74
CA GLN A 14 -47.88 -5.60 49.67
C GLN A 14 -48.17 -5.08 48.26
N GLY A 15 -48.90 -3.97 48.12
CA GLY A 15 -49.21 -3.36 46.81
C GLY A 15 -48.11 -2.46 46.24
N SER A 16 -47.17 -2.00 47.08
CA SER A 16 -46.05 -1.16 46.64
C SER A 16 -44.82 -2.00 46.27
N GLU A 17 -44.45 -3.01 47.07
CA GLU A 17 -43.30 -3.88 46.77
C GLU A 17 -43.47 -4.71 45.49
N THR A 18 -44.69 -5.15 45.17
CA THR A 18 -45.00 -5.88 43.92
C THR A 18 -44.90 -4.98 42.68
N SER A 19 -45.28 -3.70 42.81
CA SER A 19 -45.14 -2.68 41.76
C SER A 19 -43.67 -2.31 41.51
N THR A 20 -42.89 -2.12 42.58
CA THR A 20 -41.45 -1.82 42.46
C THR A 20 -40.67 -3.01 41.93
N ARG A 21 -41.02 -4.24 42.34
CA ARG A 21 -40.38 -5.48 41.85
C ARG A 21 -40.68 -5.73 40.38
N GLY A 22 -41.94 -5.54 39.95
CA GLY A 22 -42.31 -5.63 38.54
C GLY A 22 -41.67 -4.54 37.67
N LEU A 23 -41.51 -3.32 38.21
CA LEU A 23 -40.77 -2.23 37.55
C LEU A 23 -39.28 -2.57 37.41
N VAL A 24 -38.66 -3.09 38.48
CA VAL A 24 -37.25 -3.52 38.47
C VAL A 24 -37.04 -4.66 37.48
N GLU A 25 -37.91 -5.67 37.45
CA GLU A 25 -37.85 -6.76 36.49
C GLU A 25 -37.99 -6.25 35.04
N LYS A 26 -38.91 -5.32 34.79
CA LYS A 26 -39.08 -4.68 33.47
C LYS A 26 -37.84 -3.88 33.06
N VAL A 27 -37.33 -3.00 33.92
CA VAL A 27 -36.14 -2.19 33.65
C VAL A 27 -34.90 -3.08 33.45
N THR A 28 -34.77 -4.14 34.25
CA THR A 28 -33.66 -5.10 34.11
C THR A 28 -33.75 -5.86 32.80
N THR A 29 -34.96 -6.23 32.36
CA THR A 29 -35.20 -6.88 31.07
C THR A 29 -34.89 -5.93 29.90
N GLU A 30 -35.33 -4.68 29.97
CA GLU A 30 -35.04 -3.65 28.96
C GLU A 30 -33.54 -3.33 28.87
N LEU A 31 -32.87 -3.19 30.02
CA LEU A 31 -31.42 -3.00 30.08
C LEU A 31 -30.67 -4.21 29.52
N SER A 32 -31.06 -5.43 29.91
CA SER A 32 -30.46 -6.65 29.39
C SER A 32 -30.63 -6.75 27.87
N THR A 33 -31.82 -6.46 27.35
CA THR A 33 -32.09 -6.44 25.90
C THR A 33 -31.23 -5.40 25.18
N SER A 34 -31.08 -4.20 25.76
CA SER A 34 -30.24 -3.13 25.20
C SER A 34 -28.76 -3.50 25.19
N ILE A 35 -28.27 -4.19 26.25
CA ILE A 35 -26.90 -4.70 26.32
C ILE A 35 -26.69 -5.80 25.27
N TYR A 36 -27.63 -6.72 25.10
CA TYR A 36 -27.56 -7.76 24.06
C TYR A 36 -27.50 -7.14 22.66
N GLN A 37 -28.34 -6.15 22.37
CA GLN A 37 -28.31 -5.42 21.09
C GLN A 37 -26.98 -4.70 20.88
N LEU A 38 -26.42 -4.06 21.91
CA LEU A 38 -25.12 -3.41 21.81
C LEU A 38 -23.99 -4.40 21.52
N ILE A 39 -24.01 -5.56 22.18
CA ILE A 39 -23.05 -6.65 21.94
C ILE A 39 -23.18 -7.17 20.51
N ASP A 40 -24.40 -7.38 20.04
CA ASP A 40 -24.67 -7.86 18.69
C ASP A 40 -24.18 -6.87 17.62
N VAL A 41 -24.47 -5.56 17.80
CA VAL A 41 -23.96 -4.49 16.95
C VAL A 41 -22.44 -4.45 16.98
N TYR A 42 -21.81 -4.61 18.15
CA TYR A 42 -20.36 -4.63 18.28
C TYR A 42 -19.73 -5.82 17.54
N CYS A 43 -20.25 -7.04 17.75
CA CYS A 43 -19.79 -8.26 17.08
C CYS A 43 -20.02 -8.22 15.56
N SER A 44 -21.06 -7.52 15.11
CA SER A 44 -21.34 -7.32 13.68
C SER A 44 -20.44 -6.27 13.02
N SER A 45 -19.91 -5.33 13.82
CA SER A 45 -19.12 -4.19 13.34
C SER A 45 -17.61 -4.41 13.44
N PHE A 46 -17.17 -5.15 14.45
CA PHE A 46 -15.76 -5.39 14.78
C PHE A 46 -15.46 -6.87 14.90
N TYR A 47 -14.19 -7.22 14.69
CA TYR A 47 -13.75 -8.60 14.91
C TYR A 47 -13.82 -8.94 16.41
N ALA A 48 -14.75 -9.83 16.76
CA ALA A 48 -14.91 -10.38 18.11
C ALA A 48 -14.70 -11.90 18.08
N ASP A 49 -14.05 -12.43 19.10
CA ASP A 49 -13.85 -13.86 19.33
C ASP A 49 -15.05 -14.54 20.01
N PHE A 50 -16.14 -13.79 20.21
CA PHE A 50 -17.40 -14.24 20.78
C PHE A 50 -18.59 -13.71 19.95
N GLN A 51 -19.71 -14.42 20.03
CA GLN A 51 -21.00 -13.99 19.47
C GLN A 51 -22.13 -14.32 20.47
N PRO A 52 -23.19 -13.50 20.51
CA PRO A 52 -24.35 -13.79 21.35
C PRO A 52 -25.07 -15.07 20.88
N LEU A 53 -25.33 -15.99 21.80
CA LEU A 53 -25.99 -17.29 21.55
C LEU A 53 -27.41 -17.19 20.97
N ASN A 54 -28.12 -16.10 21.30
CA ASN A 54 -29.46 -15.80 20.82
C ASN A 54 -29.48 -14.37 20.29
N ALA A 55 -29.05 -14.16 19.04
CA ALA A 55 -29.39 -12.91 18.37
C ALA A 55 -30.92 -12.82 18.33
N PRO A 56 -31.56 -11.76 18.87
CA PRO A 56 -32.99 -11.57 18.65
C PRO A 56 -33.21 -11.58 17.14
N GLY A 57 -33.96 -12.57 16.66
CA GLY A 57 -34.17 -12.78 15.23
C GLY A 57 -34.58 -11.47 14.56
N ASN A 58 -34.00 -11.23 13.38
CA ASN A 58 -34.26 -10.09 12.51
C ASN A 58 -35.68 -9.55 12.68
N VAL A 59 -35.75 -8.26 12.98
CA VAL A 59 -36.98 -7.48 13.05
C VAL A 59 -37.89 -7.89 11.90
N SER A 60 -39.09 -8.35 12.23
CA SER A 60 -40.12 -8.77 11.29
C SER A 60 -40.34 -7.70 10.23
N CYS A 61 -40.20 -8.11 8.97
CA CYS A 61 -40.40 -7.30 7.78
C CYS A 61 -41.85 -6.76 7.75
N VAL A 62 -41.99 -5.47 8.05
CA VAL A 62 -43.15 -4.69 7.61
C VAL A 62 -42.64 -3.89 6.44
N HIS A 63 -42.92 -4.32 5.19
CA HIS A 63 -42.53 -3.60 3.98
C HIS A 63 -43.09 -2.16 3.98
N PRO A 64 -42.26 -1.11 4.10
CA PRO A 64 -42.56 0.17 3.49
C PRO A 64 -41.94 0.10 2.08
N GLY A 65 -42.68 0.51 1.06
CA GLY A 65 -42.34 0.29 -0.35
C GLY A 65 -40.87 0.47 -0.73
N LEU A 66 -40.42 -0.36 -1.66
CA LEU A 66 -39.09 -0.38 -2.28
C LEU A 66 -38.55 1.04 -2.47
N HIS A 67 -37.72 1.54 -1.54
CA HIS A 67 -37.05 2.80 -1.74
C HIS A 67 -36.08 2.61 -2.90
N SER A 68 -36.39 3.18 -4.06
CA SER A 68 -35.55 3.05 -5.26
C SER A 68 -34.17 3.67 -5.08
N HIS A 69 -33.99 4.52 -4.07
CA HIS A 69 -32.81 5.34 -3.81
C HIS A 69 -32.08 4.90 -2.54
N LEU A 70 -30.75 5.09 -2.52
CA LEU A 70 -29.91 4.75 -1.36
C LEU A 70 -30.19 5.69 -0.18
N SER A 71 -30.72 5.13 0.91
CA SER A 71 -30.99 5.86 2.14
C SER A 71 -30.50 5.12 3.39
N PHE A 72 -29.90 5.84 4.33
CA PHE A 72 -29.50 5.33 5.64
C PHE A 72 -29.47 6.46 6.67
N THR A 73 -29.48 6.12 7.95
CA THR A 73 -29.46 7.10 9.04
C THR A 73 -28.07 7.22 9.63
N VAL A 74 -27.52 8.44 9.66
CA VAL A 74 -26.33 8.73 10.47
C VAL A 74 -26.81 9.12 11.86
N TYR A 75 -26.65 8.18 12.80
CA TYR A 75 -27.24 8.30 14.13
C TYR A 75 -26.40 9.23 15.03
N ALA A 76 -25.19 8.79 15.40
CA ALA A 76 -24.36 9.53 16.35
C ALA A 76 -22.86 9.24 16.20
N ALA A 77 -22.02 10.19 16.59
CA ALA A 77 -20.58 9.98 16.78
C ALA A 77 -20.24 9.95 18.27
N HIS A 78 -19.74 8.82 18.70
CA HIS A 78 -19.38 8.49 20.08
C HIS A 78 -17.91 8.79 20.36
N ASN A 79 -17.58 9.00 21.64
CA ASN A 79 -16.22 9.20 22.14
C ASN A 79 -15.46 10.37 21.50
N ILE A 80 -16.14 11.51 21.30
CA ILE A 80 -15.48 12.72 20.78
C ILE A 80 -14.36 13.16 21.75
N PRO A 81 -13.13 13.42 21.29
CA PRO A 81 -12.03 13.80 22.17
C PRO A 81 -12.31 15.10 22.93
N GLU A 82 -12.00 15.12 24.23
CA GLU A 82 -12.18 16.32 25.06
C GLU A 82 -11.39 17.53 24.50
N THR A 83 -10.24 17.27 23.88
CA THR A 83 -9.39 18.28 23.23
C THR A 83 -10.09 19.01 22.09
N TRP A 84 -11.09 18.40 21.45
CA TRP A 84 -11.86 19.03 20.38
C TRP A 84 -12.95 19.96 20.91
N VAL A 85 -13.44 19.71 22.12
CA VAL A 85 -14.61 20.40 22.69
C VAL A 85 -14.19 21.53 23.64
N HIS A 86 -13.09 21.39 24.39
CA HIS A 86 -12.69 22.37 25.38
C HIS A 86 -11.93 23.58 24.80
N ARG A 87 -12.32 24.79 25.22
CA ARG A 87 -11.75 26.09 24.82
C ARG A 87 -10.34 26.39 25.34
N CYS A 88 -9.74 25.51 26.15
CA CYS A 88 -8.54 25.85 26.93
C CYS A 88 -7.20 25.67 26.20
N VAL A 89 -7.16 25.14 24.97
CA VAL A 89 -5.92 25.06 24.18
C VAL A 89 -6.07 25.92 22.93
N VAL A 90 -5.22 26.95 22.85
CA VAL A 90 -5.36 28.17 22.03
C VAL A 90 -5.43 27.95 20.50
N PHE A 91 -5.39 26.72 19.98
CA PHE A 91 -5.30 26.51 18.52
C PHE A 91 -6.33 25.55 17.88
N PHE A 92 -7.07 24.71 18.61
CA PHE A 92 -7.97 23.71 17.97
C PHE A 92 -9.24 23.37 18.79
N SER A 93 -10.10 24.35 19.03
CA SER A 93 -11.42 24.12 19.67
C SER A 93 -12.54 24.24 18.64
N TYR A 94 -13.48 23.29 18.67
CA TYR A 94 -14.63 23.23 17.76
C TYR A 94 -15.93 23.46 18.51
N LYS A 95 -16.77 24.37 18.00
CA LYS A 95 -18.05 24.72 18.64
C LYS A 95 -19.20 23.80 18.24
N ALA A 96 -19.09 23.15 17.09
CA ALA A 96 -20.11 22.27 16.56
C ALA A 96 -19.49 21.30 15.55
N PHE A 97 -20.19 20.20 15.30
CA PHE A 97 -19.78 19.13 14.41
C PHE A 97 -20.83 18.93 13.31
N SER A 98 -20.36 18.58 12.12
CA SER A 98 -21.17 18.26 10.95
C SER A 98 -20.53 17.09 10.19
N PHE A 99 -21.24 16.47 9.27
CA PHE A 99 -20.68 15.39 8.47
C PHE A 99 -21.03 15.51 6.99
N SER A 100 -20.33 14.76 6.15
CA SER A 100 -20.71 14.58 4.75
C SER A 100 -20.50 13.14 4.31
N CYS A 101 -21.40 12.64 3.48
CA CYS A 101 -21.35 11.30 2.91
C CYS A 101 -21.02 11.41 1.42
N TRP A 102 -20.06 10.61 0.97
CA TRP A 102 -19.54 10.61 -0.40
C TRP A 102 -19.69 9.20 -0.94
N LEU A 103 -20.19 9.10 -2.16
CA LEU A 103 -20.23 7.85 -2.89
C LEU A 103 -19.18 7.90 -4.00
N THR A 104 -18.28 6.93 -4.01
CA THR A 104 -17.17 6.85 -4.96
C THR A 104 -17.11 5.49 -5.65
N TYR A 105 -16.63 5.50 -6.89
CA TYR A 105 -16.39 4.29 -7.68
C TYR A 105 -15.18 4.49 -8.60
N ALA A 106 -14.26 3.53 -8.66
CA ALA A 106 -13.03 3.60 -9.47
C ALA A 106 -12.24 4.92 -9.29
N GLY A 107 -12.13 5.42 -8.05
CA GLY A 107 -11.46 6.69 -7.76
C GLY A 107 -12.23 7.95 -8.17
N LYS A 108 -13.43 7.83 -8.73
CA LYS A 108 -14.28 8.96 -9.13
C LYS A 108 -15.43 9.15 -8.14
N LYS A 109 -15.80 10.41 -7.93
CA LYS A 109 -16.95 10.78 -7.10
C LYS A 109 -18.25 10.65 -7.91
N LEU A 110 -19.16 9.79 -7.45
CA LEU A 110 -20.50 9.62 -8.02
C LEU A 110 -21.47 10.67 -7.46
N CYS A 111 -21.52 10.80 -6.13
CA CYS A 111 -22.41 11.74 -5.45
C CYS A 111 -21.84 12.18 -4.11
N GLN A 112 -22.30 13.32 -3.59
CA GLN A 112 -22.05 13.77 -2.23
C GLN A 112 -23.31 14.38 -1.64
N VAL A 113 -23.60 13.98 -0.41
CA VAL A 113 -24.62 14.60 0.42
C VAL A 113 -23.93 15.19 1.64
N ARG A 114 -24.09 16.50 1.86
CA ARG A 114 -23.52 17.19 3.01
C ARG A 114 -24.61 17.49 4.01
N ASN A 115 -24.37 17.14 5.26
CA ASN A 115 -25.19 17.63 6.35
C ASN A 115 -24.76 19.06 6.72
N HIS A 116 -25.72 19.98 6.76
CA HIS A 116 -25.51 21.37 7.15
C HIS A 116 -25.91 21.63 8.61
N ARG A 117 -26.38 20.61 9.36
CA ARG A 117 -26.76 20.74 10.76
C ARG A 117 -25.52 20.68 11.65
N ASN A 118 -25.21 21.84 12.21
CA ASN A 118 -24.08 22.00 13.11
C ASN A 118 -24.53 21.70 14.55
N ILE A 119 -24.15 20.54 15.07
CA ILE A 119 -24.60 20.05 16.38
C ILE A 119 -23.45 20.12 17.39
N GLN A 120 -23.73 20.60 18.60
CA GLN A 120 -22.76 20.64 19.68
C GLN A 120 -22.59 19.26 20.33
N ALA A 121 -21.36 18.91 20.72
CA ALA A 121 -21.12 17.70 21.49
C ALA A 121 -21.71 17.85 22.90
N LYS A 122 -22.46 16.83 23.35
CA LYS A 122 -23.03 16.74 24.69
C LYS A 122 -22.19 15.78 25.53
N LYS A 123 -21.87 16.16 26.78
CA LYS A 123 -21.19 15.28 27.73
C LYS A 123 -22.22 14.44 28.49
N LEU A 124 -22.17 13.12 28.29
CA LEU A 124 -22.85 12.13 29.13
C LEU A 124 -21.77 11.36 29.91
N PHE A 125 -21.69 10.03 29.77
CA PHE A 125 -20.52 9.26 30.20
C PHE A 125 -19.25 9.63 29.40
N PHE A 126 -19.43 9.99 28.12
CA PHE A 126 -18.42 10.49 27.20
C PHE A 126 -19.02 11.62 26.34
N PHE A 127 -18.20 12.34 25.57
CA PHE A 127 -18.72 13.32 24.61
C PHE A 127 -19.32 12.64 23.39
N LEU A 128 -20.55 13.03 23.05
CA LEU A 128 -21.37 12.47 21.99
C LEU A 128 -21.95 13.58 21.11
N VAL A 129 -21.99 13.36 19.80
CA VAL A 129 -22.80 14.17 18.89
C VAL A 129 -23.90 13.30 18.31
N ASN A 130 -25.16 13.68 18.50
CA ASN A 130 -26.33 12.96 18.00
C ASN A 130 -27.00 13.79 16.89
N TRP A 131 -26.96 13.28 15.66
CA TRP A 131 -27.63 13.88 14.51
C TRP A 131 -29.00 13.25 14.26
N ASN A 132 -29.08 11.91 14.34
CA ASN A 132 -30.25 11.12 13.99
C ASN A 132 -30.88 11.59 12.66
N GLU A 133 -30.06 11.63 11.61
CA GLU A 133 -30.44 12.22 10.32
C GLU A 133 -30.43 11.18 9.21
N ILE A 134 -31.56 11.10 8.49
CA ILE A 134 -31.72 10.26 7.31
C ILE A 134 -31.04 10.96 6.12
N ILE A 135 -30.07 10.28 5.53
CA ILE A 135 -29.40 10.68 4.31
C ILE A 135 -30.05 9.98 3.14
N ASN A 136 -30.46 10.74 2.14
CA ASN A 136 -31.02 10.23 0.89
C ASN A 136 -30.11 10.64 -0.27
N PHE A 137 -29.54 9.65 -0.97
CA PHE A 137 -28.79 9.91 -2.18
C PHE A 137 -29.75 10.04 -3.38
N PRO A 138 -29.54 10.99 -4.30
CA PRO A 138 -30.32 11.14 -5.52
C PRO A 138 -29.89 10.11 -6.60
N LEU A 139 -29.53 8.88 -6.18
CA LEU A 139 -29.11 7.80 -7.07
C LEU A 139 -29.96 6.56 -6.81
N GLU A 140 -30.43 5.94 -7.88
CA GLU A 140 -31.15 4.67 -7.78
C GLU A 140 -30.16 3.55 -7.43
N ILE A 141 -30.51 2.66 -6.50
CA ILE A 141 -29.59 1.60 -6.03
C ILE A 141 -29.19 0.66 -7.17
N LYS A 142 -30.11 0.33 -8.09
CA LYS A 142 -29.82 -0.48 -9.30
C LYS A 142 -28.75 0.11 -10.22
N SER A 143 -28.52 1.42 -10.15
CA SER A 143 -27.51 2.11 -10.97
C SER A 143 -26.11 2.08 -10.35
N LEU A 144 -26.01 1.64 -9.09
CA LEU A 144 -24.75 1.59 -8.37
C LEU A 144 -23.96 0.34 -8.76
N PRO A 145 -22.71 0.50 -9.22
CA PRO A 145 -21.84 -0.65 -9.42
C PRO A 145 -21.55 -1.38 -8.11
N LYS A 146 -21.20 -2.66 -8.20
CA LYS A 146 -20.82 -3.51 -7.05
C LYS A 146 -19.70 -2.91 -6.22
N GLU A 147 -18.64 -2.41 -6.86
CA GLU A 147 -17.45 -1.89 -6.16
C GLU A 147 -17.61 -0.43 -5.70
N SER A 148 -18.83 -0.03 -5.34
CA SER A 148 -19.13 1.31 -4.81
C SER A 148 -18.71 1.43 -3.35
N MET A 149 -18.00 2.52 -3.03
CA MET A 149 -17.50 2.85 -1.70
C MET A 149 -18.28 4.03 -1.13
N LEU A 150 -18.75 3.90 0.11
CA LEU A 150 -19.33 4.98 0.90
C LEU A 150 -18.28 5.53 1.85
N THR A 151 -17.96 6.81 1.72
CA THR A 151 -17.02 7.52 2.60
C THR A 151 -17.77 8.57 3.42
N ILE A 152 -17.69 8.47 4.75
CA ILE A 152 -18.29 9.43 5.67
C ILE A 152 -17.18 10.27 6.31
N LYS A 153 -17.31 11.59 6.22
CA LYS A 153 -16.35 12.57 6.72
C LYS A 153 -16.97 13.39 7.84
N LEU A 154 -16.26 13.50 8.95
CA LEU A 154 -16.63 14.29 10.12
C LEU A 154 -15.86 15.61 10.11
N PHE A 155 -16.59 16.72 10.25
CA PHE A 155 -16.04 18.07 10.28
C PHE A 155 -16.31 18.75 11.61
N GLY A 156 -15.32 19.49 12.10
CA GLY A 156 -15.44 20.40 13.22
C GLY A 156 -15.51 21.83 12.74
N ILE A 157 -16.39 22.63 13.32
CA ILE A 157 -16.47 24.06 13.03
C ILE A 157 -15.60 24.80 14.02
N ASN A 158 -14.53 25.37 13.51
CA ASN A 158 -13.52 26.04 14.31
C ASN A 158 -14.13 27.25 15.04
N CYS A 159 -13.84 27.37 16.34
CA CYS A 159 -14.31 28.49 17.15
C CYS A 159 -13.78 29.86 16.67
N ALA A 160 -12.57 29.92 16.13
CA ALA A 160 -11.89 31.16 15.76
C ALA A 160 -12.18 31.59 14.31
N THR A 161 -12.02 30.67 13.36
CA THR A 161 -12.14 30.96 11.92
C THR A 161 -13.53 30.71 11.36
N ASN A 162 -14.40 29.99 12.10
CA ASN A 162 -15.68 29.48 11.62
C ASN A 162 -15.56 28.58 10.37
N SER A 163 -14.35 28.08 10.06
CA SER A 163 -14.12 27.11 8.99
C SER A 163 -14.53 25.71 9.42
N ALA A 164 -14.93 24.89 8.43
CA ALA A 164 -15.19 23.47 8.64
C ALA A 164 -13.91 22.69 8.35
N ASP A 165 -13.26 22.22 9.42
CA ASP A 165 -12.01 21.48 9.35
C ASP A 165 -12.32 19.97 9.36
N LEU A 166 -11.73 19.20 8.44
CA LEU A 166 -11.88 17.73 8.42
C LEU A 166 -11.16 17.14 9.63
N LEU A 167 -11.89 16.46 10.51
CA LEU A 167 -11.34 15.88 11.73
C LEU A 167 -11.09 14.39 11.61
N ALA A 168 -12.04 13.69 10.97
CA ALA A 168 -11.99 12.24 10.86
C ALA A 168 -12.81 11.75 9.67
N TRP A 169 -12.57 10.52 9.24
CA TRP A 169 -13.35 9.90 8.17
C TRP A 169 -13.34 8.38 8.29
N SER A 170 -14.31 7.75 7.63
CA SER A 170 -14.44 6.30 7.48
C SER A 170 -14.85 6.01 6.03
N SER A 171 -14.42 4.88 5.49
CA SER A 171 -14.85 4.41 4.18
C SER A 171 -15.22 2.94 4.24
N LEU A 172 -16.33 2.56 3.63
CA LEU A 172 -16.82 1.19 3.62
C LEU A 172 -17.35 0.78 2.24
N PRO A 173 -17.20 -0.49 1.85
CA PRO A 173 -17.89 -1.01 0.68
C PRO A 173 -19.40 -1.07 0.96
N LEU A 174 -20.23 -0.63 0.00
CA LEU A 174 -21.68 -0.81 0.10
C LEU A 174 -22.09 -2.29 -0.01
N PHE A 175 -21.32 -3.07 -0.77
CA PHE A 175 -21.57 -4.48 -1.07
C PHE A 175 -20.33 -5.35 -0.71
N PRO A 176 -20.06 -5.61 0.58
CA PRO A 176 -18.87 -6.36 1.01
C PRO A 176 -18.83 -7.83 0.57
N LYS A 177 -19.97 -8.52 0.53
CA LYS A 177 -20.10 -9.95 0.16
C LYS A 177 -21.31 -10.21 -0.74
N ASP A 178 -21.45 -9.41 -1.80
CA ASP A 178 -22.60 -9.43 -2.72
C ASP A 178 -23.96 -9.09 -2.07
N ARG A 179 -23.94 -8.67 -0.80
CA ARG A 179 -25.11 -8.29 -0.01
C ARG A 179 -24.92 -6.92 0.61
N SER A 180 -26.03 -6.19 0.79
CA SER A 180 -26.04 -4.94 1.53
C SER A 180 -25.78 -5.16 3.02
N ILE A 181 -25.22 -4.15 3.65
CA ILE A 181 -25.16 -4.06 5.11
C ILE A 181 -26.57 -3.88 5.67
N LEU A 182 -26.88 -4.59 6.75
CA LEU A 182 -28.18 -4.55 7.42
C LEU A 182 -28.04 -4.05 8.85
N GLY A 183 -29.01 -3.23 9.27
CA GLY A 183 -29.14 -2.79 10.65
C GLY A 183 -28.10 -1.76 11.10
N SER A 184 -27.99 -1.63 12.42
CA SER A 184 -27.07 -0.69 13.07
C SER A 184 -25.63 -1.20 13.02
N MET A 185 -24.72 -0.37 12.51
CA MET A 185 -23.29 -0.63 12.52
C MET A 185 -22.51 0.50 13.18
N LEU A 186 -21.40 0.13 13.80
CA LEU A 186 -20.42 1.02 14.38
C LEU A 186 -19.18 1.09 13.48
N PHE A 187 -18.76 2.32 13.20
CA PHE A 187 -17.67 2.59 12.30
C PHE A 187 -16.53 3.33 12.98
N SER A 188 -15.34 2.71 13.00
CA SER A 188 -14.11 3.39 13.39
C SER A 188 -13.80 4.58 12.46
N LEU A 189 -13.62 5.77 13.03
CA LEU A 189 -13.16 6.95 12.29
C LEU A 189 -11.64 7.10 12.38
N THR A 190 -11.01 7.31 11.22
CA THR A 190 -9.58 7.56 11.08
C THR A 190 -9.27 9.04 11.21
N LEU A 191 -8.35 9.40 12.11
CA LEU A 191 -7.96 10.79 12.43
C LEU A 191 -6.82 11.35 11.55
N GLN A 192 -6.40 10.62 10.52
CA GLN A 192 -5.28 10.97 9.65
C GLN A 192 -5.76 11.59 8.33
N SER A 193 -4.85 12.25 7.61
CA SER A 193 -5.13 12.84 6.29
C SER A 193 -5.64 11.78 5.30
N GLU A 194 -6.84 11.99 4.75
CA GLU A 194 -7.45 11.08 3.77
C GLU A 194 -6.45 10.70 2.66
N PRO A 195 -6.33 9.41 2.30
CA PRO A 195 -5.58 9.02 1.13
C PRO A 195 -6.24 9.62 -0.13
N PRO A 196 -5.51 9.71 -1.25
CA PRO A 196 -6.13 10.07 -2.54
C PRO A 196 -7.35 9.20 -2.82
N ILE A 197 -8.38 9.75 -3.47
CA ILE A 197 -9.66 9.06 -3.71
C ILE A 197 -9.44 7.76 -4.50
N GLU A 198 -8.44 7.74 -5.38
CA GLU A 198 -8.02 6.58 -6.17
C GLU A 198 -7.46 5.43 -5.34
N MET A 199 -7.05 5.71 -4.10
CA MET A 199 -6.58 4.71 -3.14
C MET A 199 -7.66 4.28 -2.15
N ILE A 200 -8.87 4.84 -2.22
CA ILE A 200 -9.98 4.42 -1.36
C ILE A 200 -10.48 3.07 -1.87
N ALA A 201 -10.24 2.04 -1.07
CA ALA A 201 -10.62 0.66 -1.32
C ALA A 201 -11.00 -0.02 0.02
N PRO A 202 -11.63 -1.21 -0.01
CA PRO A 202 -12.03 -1.90 1.22
C PRO A 202 -10.89 -2.16 2.20
N GLY A 203 -9.63 -2.23 1.73
CA GLY A 203 -8.48 -2.43 2.61
C GLY A 203 -8.11 -1.27 3.52
N VAL A 204 -8.67 -0.09 3.26
CA VAL A 204 -8.58 1.09 4.15
C VAL A 204 -9.47 0.93 5.39
N TRP A 205 -10.51 0.10 5.28
CA TRP A 205 -11.46 -0.17 6.33
C TRP A 205 -10.91 -1.22 7.30
N ASP A 206 -10.44 -0.79 8.47
CA ASP A 206 -9.97 -1.70 9.51
C ASP A 206 -11.03 -1.97 10.58
N THR A 207 -11.54 -3.20 10.58
CA THR A 207 -12.50 -3.71 11.59
C THR A 207 -11.82 -4.39 12.78
N SER A 208 -10.48 -4.37 12.85
CA SER A 208 -9.74 -5.13 13.86
C SER A 208 -9.89 -4.58 15.28
N GLN A 209 -9.97 -3.25 15.43
CA GLN A 209 -10.13 -2.57 16.72
C GLN A 209 -10.97 -1.30 16.58
N PRO A 210 -11.78 -0.96 17.59
CA PRO A 210 -12.49 0.32 17.62
C PRO A 210 -11.50 1.48 17.75
N SER A 211 -11.64 2.49 16.90
CA SER A 211 -10.88 3.74 17.03
C SER A 211 -11.40 4.61 18.17
N PRO A 212 -10.64 5.64 18.61
CA PRO A 212 -11.07 6.54 19.67
C PRO A 212 -12.40 7.23 19.41
N VAL A 213 -12.75 7.48 18.14
CA VAL A 213 -14.06 8.03 17.74
C VAL A 213 -14.80 7.01 16.90
N THR A 214 -16.05 6.74 17.24
CA THR A 214 -16.87 5.72 16.56
C THR A 214 -18.15 6.33 16.04
N LEU A 215 -18.49 6.11 14.78
CA LEU A 215 -19.72 6.58 14.16
C LEU A 215 -20.76 5.47 14.09
N GLN A 216 -21.96 5.71 14.59
CA GLN A 216 -23.09 4.81 14.44
C GLN A 216 -23.91 5.18 13.21
N VAL A 217 -24.16 4.20 12.36
CA VAL A 217 -24.98 4.33 11.15
C VAL A 217 -25.98 3.19 11.12
N ASP A 218 -27.25 3.51 10.86
CA ASP A 218 -28.31 2.53 10.77
C ASP A 218 -28.72 2.38 9.30
N PHE A 219 -28.45 1.20 8.75
CA PHE A 219 -28.86 0.81 7.41
C PHE A 219 -30.28 0.23 7.43
N PRO A 220 -31.04 0.39 6.33
CA PRO A 220 -32.37 -0.19 6.22
C PRO A 220 -32.31 -1.71 6.37
N ALA A 221 -33.37 -2.31 6.93
CA ALA A 221 -33.49 -3.75 7.11
C ALA A 221 -33.76 -4.52 5.79
N THR A 222 -33.77 -3.83 4.66
CA THR A 222 -34.00 -4.41 3.34
C THR A 222 -32.70 -5.02 2.82
N GLU A 223 -32.67 -6.33 2.59
CA GLU A 223 -31.52 -7.02 2.00
C GLU A 223 -31.50 -6.79 0.49
N TRP A 224 -30.38 -6.27 -0.02
CA TRP A 224 -30.10 -6.12 -1.44
C TRP A 224 -29.04 -7.13 -1.81
N GLU A 225 -29.31 -7.96 -2.81
CA GLU A 225 -28.33 -8.88 -3.38
C GLU A 225 -27.90 -8.35 -4.76
N TYR A 226 -26.59 -8.30 -4.98
CA TYR A 226 -26.06 -7.96 -6.29
C TYR A 226 -26.24 -9.14 -7.23
N VAL A 227 -27.04 -8.94 -8.27
CA VAL A 227 -27.22 -9.92 -9.36
C VAL A 227 -26.34 -9.48 -10.53
N LYS A 228 -25.50 -10.40 -11.01
CA LYS A 228 -24.71 -10.15 -12.23
C LYS A 228 -25.67 -9.93 -13.41
N PRO A 229 -25.46 -8.88 -14.23
CA PRO A 229 -26.28 -8.66 -15.42
C PRO A 229 -26.23 -9.86 -16.36
N ASP A 230 -27.39 -10.29 -16.87
CA ASP A 230 -27.47 -11.27 -17.93
C ASP A 230 -26.97 -10.66 -19.26
N PHE A 231 -26.15 -11.41 -19.97
CA PHE A 231 -25.48 -10.90 -21.18
C PHE A 231 -26.35 -11.13 -22.42
N GLU A 232 -26.75 -10.05 -23.09
CA GLU A 232 -27.19 -10.14 -24.47
C GLU A 232 -26.01 -9.83 -25.41
N ASP A 233 -25.58 -10.83 -26.19
CA ASP A 233 -24.56 -10.66 -27.24
C ASP A 233 -25.19 -9.93 -28.43
N HIS A 234 -25.35 -8.61 -28.30
CA HIS A 234 -25.75 -7.78 -29.41
C HIS A 234 -24.61 -7.71 -30.43
N ARG A 235 -24.61 -8.61 -31.41
CA ARG A 235 -23.87 -8.41 -32.65
C ARG A 235 -24.44 -7.18 -33.35
N CYS A 236 -23.81 -6.02 -33.15
CA CYS A 236 -23.98 -4.94 -34.10
C CYS A 236 -23.17 -5.32 -35.36
N ASN A 237 -23.85 -5.51 -36.48
CA ASN A 237 -23.24 -5.51 -37.81
C ASN A 237 -22.67 -4.10 -38.04
N LEU A 238 -21.48 -3.83 -37.54
CA LEU A 238 -20.83 -2.54 -37.65
C LEU A 238 -20.00 -2.50 -38.95
N GLU A 239 -20.20 -1.48 -39.78
CA GLU A 239 -19.41 -1.23 -40.99
C GLU A 239 -17.91 -1.09 -40.66
N GLU A 240 -17.03 -1.73 -41.45
CA GLU A 240 -15.59 -1.67 -41.20
C GLU A 240 -15.08 -0.21 -41.21
N PRO A 241 -14.29 0.20 -40.19
CA PRO A 241 -13.77 1.54 -40.13
C PRO A 241 -12.74 1.77 -41.24
N PRO A 242 -12.65 3.00 -41.79
CA PRO A 242 -11.62 3.35 -42.75
C PRO A 242 -10.21 3.04 -42.22
N LYS A 243 -9.30 2.65 -43.12
CA LYS A 243 -7.89 2.33 -42.78
C LYS A 243 -7.18 3.47 -42.05
N GLU A 244 -7.58 4.72 -42.28
CA GLU A 244 -7.04 5.89 -41.59
C GLU A 244 -7.38 5.92 -40.10
N CYS A 245 -8.58 5.47 -39.73
CA CYS A 245 -9.01 5.37 -38.34
C CYS A 245 -8.17 4.32 -37.59
N LEU A 246 -7.94 3.16 -38.22
CA LEU A 246 -7.07 2.12 -37.63
C LEU A 246 -5.62 2.61 -37.44
N LYS A 247 -5.09 3.39 -38.40
CA LYS A 247 -3.78 4.04 -38.24
C LYS A 247 -3.78 5.06 -37.10
N HIS A 248 -4.88 5.79 -36.91
CA HIS A 248 -5.00 6.72 -35.79
C HIS A 248 -5.02 5.98 -34.45
N ILE A 249 -5.77 4.89 -34.33
CA ILE A 249 -5.79 4.02 -33.14
C ILE A 249 -4.38 3.52 -32.81
N ALA A 250 -3.64 3.02 -33.81
CA ALA A 250 -2.26 2.57 -33.61
C ALA A 250 -1.33 3.69 -33.10
N ARG A 251 -1.51 4.93 -33.57
CA ARG A 251 -0.77 6.10 -33.05
C ARG A 251 -1.17 6.43 -31.61
N LEU A 252 -2.44 6.30 -31.26
CA LEU A 252 -2.90 6.49 -29.87
C LEU A 252 -2.33 5.41 -28.94
N SER A 253 -2.22 4.17 -29.43
CA SER A 253 -1.65 3.05 -28.66
C SER A 253 -0.20 3.27 -28.23
N GLN A 254 0.58 4.10 -28.95
CA GLN A 254 1.96 4.43 -28.57
C GLN A 254 2.06 5.15 -27.23
N LYS A 255 0.97 5.76 -26.76
CA LYS A 255 0.91 6.42 -25.44
C LYS A 255 0.89 5.41 -24.28
N GLN A 256 0.54 4.14 -24.53
CA GLN A 256 0.52 2.99 -23.62
C GLN A 256 -0.31 3.10 -22.32
N SER A 257 -0.67 4.29 -21.86
CA SER A 257 -1.46 4.54 -20.65
C SER A 257 -2.65 5.48 -20.93
N PRO A 258 -3.86 5.17 -20.40
CA PRO A 258 -5.02 6.07 -20.46
C PRO A 258 -4.75 7.46 -19.87
N LEU A 259 -3.83 7.57 -18.91
CA LEU A 259 -3.48 8.84 -18.24
C LEU A 259 -2.79 9.82 -19.19
N LEU A 260 -2.15 9.32 -20.26
CA LEU A 260 -1.44 10.15 -21.24
C LEU A 260 -2.34 10.56 -22.43
N LEU A 261 -3.61 10.15 -22.42
CA LEU A 261 -4.61 10.49 -23.42
C LEU A 261 -5.49 11.65 -22.94
N SER A 262 -5.79 12.59 -23.85
CA SER A 262 -6.84 13.59 -23.63
C SER A 262 -8.22 12.92 -23.66
N GLU A 263 -9.21 13.58 -23.06
CA GLU A 263 -10.58 13.06 -23.01
C GLU A 263 -11.16 12.80 -24.42
N GLU A 264 -10.89 13.69 -25.38
CA GLU A 264 -11.29 13.53 -26.78
C GLU A 264 -10.72 12.24 -27.40
N LYS A 265 -9.44 11.95 -27.13
CA LYS A 265 -8.77 10.75 -27.64
C LYS A 265 -9.33 9.48 -26.99
N ARG A 266 -9.71 9.55 -25.71
CA ARG A 266 -10.38 8.45 -25.01
C ARG A 266 -11.76 8.17 -25.62
N ARG A 267 -12.56 9.22 -25.85
CA ARG A 267 -13.87 9.10 -26.52
C ARG A 267 -13.72 8.49 -27.92
N TYR A 268 -12.70 8.90 -28.68
CA TYR A 268 -12.40 8.31 -29.99
C TYR A 268 -12.08 6.82 -29.89
N LEU A 269 -11.20 6.43 -28.95
CA LEU A 269 -10.82 5.02 -28.79
C LEU A 269 -12.02 4.16 -28.35
N TRP A 270 -12.84 4.68 -27.43
CA TRP A 270 -14.05 3.98 -26.99
C TRP A 270 -15.08 3.84 -28.12
N PHE A 271 -15.22 4.85 -28.98
CA PHE A 271 -16.10 4.78 -30.15
C PHE A 271 -15.74 3.57 -31.05
N TYR A 272 -14.44 3.34 -31.29
CA TYR A 272 -13.92 2.22 -32.09
C TYR A 272 -13.53 0.97 -31.28
N ARG A 273 -13.99 0.83 -30.03
CA ARG A 273 -13.57 -0.24 -29.10
C ARG A 273 -13.64 -1.66 -29.65
N PHE A 274 -14.66 -2.00 -30.43
CA PHE A 274 -14.85 -3.34 -31.00
C PHE A 274 -13.90 -3.67 -32.16
N TYR A 275 -13.21 -2.66 -32.71
CA TYR A 275 -12.18 -2.82 -33.73
C TYR A 275 -10.77 -2.81 -33.16
N CYS A 276 -10.64 -2.54 -31.86
CA CYS A 276 -9.37 -2.63 -31.17
C CYS A 276 -9.02 -4.10 -30.92
N ASN A 277 -7.76 -4.45 -31.13
CA ASN A 277 -7.20 -5.76 -30.84
C ASN A 277 -5.71 -5.60 -30.48
N ASN A 278 -5.06 -6.71 -30.15
CA ASN A 278 -3.66 -6.72 -29.74
C ASN A 278 -2.64 -6.28 -30.81
N ALA A 279 -3.04 -6.20 -32.08
CA ALA A 279 -2.16 -5.73 -33.15
C ALA A 279 -2.17 -4.20 -33.29
N ASN A 280 -3.26 -3.53 -32.88
CA ASN A 280 -3.42 -2.08 -33.05
C ASN A 280 -3.54 -1.29 -31.75
N CYS A 281 -3.81 -1.95 -30.61
CA CYS A 281 -4.03 -1.32 -29.34
C CYS A 281 -3.71 -2.25 -28.17
N SER A 282 -3.77 -1.73 -26.94
CA SER A 282 -3.72 -2.51 -25.71
C SER A 282 -5.05 -2.45 -24.95
N LEU A 283 -5.42 -3.55 -24.30
CA LEU A 283 -6.65 -3.69 -23.55
C LEU A 283 -6.78 -2.68 -22.41
N PRO A 284 -5.75 -2.40 -21.58
CA PRO A 284 -5.86 -1.36 -20.56
C PRO A 284 -6.16 0.02 -21.16
N LEU A 285 -5.67 0.31 -22.37
CA LEU A 285 -5.93 1.58 -23.04
C LEU A 285 -7.38 1.69 -23.50
N VAL A 286 -7.92 0.62 -24.09
CA VAL A 286 -9.30 0.54 -24.57
C VAL A 286 -10.29 0.62 -23.41
N LEU A 287 -10.15 -0.26 -22.41
CA LEU A 287 -11.04 -0.29 -21.25
C LEU A 287 -10.91 1.01 -20.43
N GLY A 288 -9.68 1.50 -20.25
CA GLY A 288 -9.43 2.76 -19.56
C GLY A 288 -9.99 3.97 -20.31
N SER A 289 -10.33 3.86 -21.59
CA SER A 289 -10.94 4.93 -22.38
C SER A 289 -12.46 4.98 -22.29
N ALA A 290 -13.08 4.05 -21.58
CA ALA A 290 -14.52 4.03 -21.38
C ALA A 290 -15.05 5.34 -20.73
N PRO A 291 -16.27 5.77 -21.11
CA PRO A 291 -16.86 7.01 -20.61
C PRO A 291 -17.22 6.92 -19.12
N GLY A 292 -17.54 5.72 -18.64
CA GLY A 292 -18.00 5.47 -17.29
C GLY A 292 -18.02 3.99 -16.95
N TRP A 293 -18.81 3.66 -15.94
CA TRP A 293 -18.98 2.32 -15.38
C TRP A 293 -20.46 1.99 -15.17
N ASP A 294 -21.32 2.56 -16.01
CA ASP A 294 -22.72 2.18 -16.08
C ASP A 294 -22.86 0.74 -16.60
N GLU A 295 -23.99 0.10 -16.29
CA GLU A 295 -24.29 -1.29 -16.62
C GLU A 295 -24.01 -1.65 -18.09
N ARG A 296 -24.42 -0.78 -19.03
CA ARG A 296 -24.19 -0.99 -20.46
C ARG A 296 -22.70 -0.95 -20.79
N THR A 297 -21.99 0.07 -20.31
CA THR A 297 -20.55 0.20 -20.53
C THR A 297 -19.77 -0.99 -19.96
N VAL A 298 -20.11 -1.46 -18.76
CA VAL A 298 -19.48 -2.64 -18.13
C VAL A 298 -19.74 -3.92 -18.93
N SER A 299 -20.98 -4.13 -19.40
CA SER A 299 -21.31 -5.27 -20.26
C SER A 299 -20.51 -5.27 -21.57
N GLU A 300 -20.33 -4.09 -22.19
CA GLU A 300 -19.48 -3.94 -23.37
C GLU A 300 -17.99 -4.21 -23.06
N MET A 301 -17.48 -3.75 -21.90
CA MET A 301 -16.12 -4.06 -21.44
C MET A 301 -15.92 -5.58 -21.29
N HIS A 302 -16.84 -6.28 -20.63
CA HIS A 302 -16.77 -7.73 -20.46
C HIS A 302 -16.83 -8.48 -21.80
N THR A 303 -17.58 -7.95 -22.76
CA THR A 303 -17.64 -8.49 -24.13
C THR A 303 -16.31 -8.35 -24.86
N ILE A 304 -15.64 -7.20 -24.74
CA ILE A 304 -14.29 -6.98 -25.27
C ILE A 304 -13.30 -7.92 -24.57
N LEU A 305 -13.35 -7.99 -23.24
CA LEU A 305 -12.47 -8.79 -22.41
C LEU A 305 -12.49 -10.28 -22.81
N ARG A 306 -13.67 -10.86 -23.05
CA ARG A 306 -13.83 -12.26 -23.47
C ARG A 306 -13.26 -12.56 -24.86
N ARG A 307 -13.23 -11.57 -25.74
CA ARG A 307 -12.73 -11.70 -27.12
C ARG A 307 -11.24 -11.33 -27.25
N TRP A 308 -10.69 -10.64 -26.26
CA TRP A 308 -9.33 -10.13 -26.32
C TRP A 308 -8.31 -11.27 -26.24
N LYS A 309 -7.26 -11.17 -27.07
CA LYS A 309 -6.09 -12.03 -27.01
C LYS A 309 -4.90 -11.18 -26.62
N PHE A 310 -4.31 -11.43 -25.46
CA PHE A 310 -3.15 -10.67 -25.00
C PHE A 310 -1.95 -10.92 -25.93
N SER A 311 -1.18 -9.88 -26.24
CA SER A 311 0.08 -10.02 -26.97
C SER A 311 1.22 -10.47 -26.05
N HIS A 312 1.21 -9.98 -24.80
CA HIS A 312 2.16 -10.35 -23.75
C HIS A 312 1.46 -10.33 -22.38
N PRO A 313 1.72 -11.30 -21.48
CA PRO A 313 1.12 -11.32 -20.14
C PRO A 313 1.28 -10.04 -19.31
N LEU A 314 2.35 -9.26 -19.52
CA LEU A 314 2.63 -8.03 -18.77
C LEU A 314 1.67 -6.89 -19.07
N GLU A 315 0.97 -6.95 -20.21
CA GLU A 315 -0.13 -6.04 -20.51
C GLU A 315 -1.22 -6.06 -19.42
N ALA A 316 -1.41 -7.22 -18.78
CA ALA A 316 -2.37 -7.41 -17.70
C ALA A 316 -2.05 -6.59 -16.44
N LEU A 317 -0.78 -6.19 -16.22
CA LEU A 317 -0.42 -5.33 -15.08
C LEU A 317 -1.19 -3.99 -15.10
N GLY A 318 -1.48 -3.46 -16.29
CA GLY A 318 -2.27 -2.23 -16.43
C GLY A 318 -3.70 -2.36 -15.90
N LEU A 319 -4.26 -3.58 -15.90
CA LEU A 319 -5.61 -3.89 -15.43
C LEU A 319 -5.69 -4.08 -13.91
N LEU A 320 -4.56 -4.15 -13.20
CA LEU A 320 -4.52 -4.25 -11.73
C LEU A 320 -4.43 -2.89 -11.02
N THR A 321 -4.38 -1.80 -11.79
CA THR A 321 -4.35 -0.43 -11.27
C THR A 321 -5.67 -0.03 -10.61
N SER A 322 -5.67 1.05 -9.83
CA SER A 322 -6.87 1.62 -9.20
C SER A 322 -7.98 2.01 -10.17
N SER A 323 -7.65 2.16 -11.46
CA SER A 323 -8.63 2.51 -12.50
C SER A 323 -9.60 1.38 -12.80
N PHE A 324 -9.29 0.14 -12.43
CA PHE A 324 -10.09 -1.05 -12.73
C PHE A 324 -10.45 -1.82 -11.44
N PRO A 325 -11.52 -1.43 -10.74
CA PRO A 325 -11.97 -2.14 -9.55
C PRO A 325 -12.79 -3.41 -9.86
N ASP A 326 -13.36 -3.50 -11.07
CA ASP A 326 -14.20 -4.64 -11.50
C ASP A 326 -13.49 -5.99 -11.35
N GLN A 327 -14.18 -6.92 -10.68
CA GLN A 327 -13.63 -8.20 -10.29
C GLN A 327 -13.37 -9.15 -11.48
N GLU A 328 -14.15 -9.08 -12.56
CA GLU A 328 -13.94 -9.94 -13.73
C GLU A 328 -12.72 -9.47 -14.53
N ILE A 329 -12.54 -8.15 -14.70
CA ILE A 329 -11.33 -7.57 -15.30
C ILE A 329 -10.08 -8.00 -14.51
N ARG A 330 -10.11 -7.87 -13.18
CA ARG A 330 -8.99 -8.28 -12.30
C ARG A 330 -8.72 -9.78 -12.40
N LYS A 331 -9.77 -10.60 -12.41
CA LYS A 331 -9.64 -12.06 -12.57
C LYS A 331 -8.95 -12.44 -13.86
N VAL A 332 -9.35 -11.86 -15.00
CA VAL A 332 -8.70 -12.13 -16.29
C VAL A 332 -7.26 -11.64 -16.29
N ALA A 333 -6.99 -10.48 -15.67
CA ALA A 333 -5.63 -9.97 -15.55
C ALA A 333 -4.72 -10.95 -14.79
N VAL A 334 -5.19 -11.46 -13.65
CA VAL A 334 -4.45 -12.44 -12.85
C VAL A 334 -4.25 -13.75 -13.60
N GLN A 335 -5.25 -14.24 -14.34
CA GLN A 335 -5.12 -15.44 -15.17
C GLN A 335 -4.02 -15.31 -16.24
N GLN A 336 -3.84 -14.11 -16.81
CA GLN A 336 -2.73 -13.86 -17.73
C GLN A 336 -1.39 -13.83 -17.01
N LEU A 337 -1.31 -13.21 -15.83
CA LEU A 337 -0.07 -13.19 -15.05
C LEU A 337 0.33 -14.58 -14.54
N ASP A 338 -0.65 -15.46 -14.32
CA ASP A 338 -0.40 -16.86 -13.97
C ASP A 338 0.23 -17.67 -15.13
N SER A 339 0.31 -17.14 -16.35
CA SER A 339 1.11 -17.79 -17.39
C SER A 339 2.59 -17.45 -17.31
N LEU A 340 3.01 -16.51 -16.45
CA LEU A 340 4.42 -16.11 -16.31
C LEU A 340 5.24 -17.15 -15.54
N LEU A 341 6.54 -17.17 -15.85
CA LEU A 341 7.52 -17.92 -15.07
C LEU A 341 7.76 -17.25 -13.72
N ASN A 342 8.25 -18.03 -12.75
CA ASN A 342 8.52 -17.52 -11.41
C ASN A 342 9.59 -16.41 -11.40
N ASP A 343 10.61 -16.53 -12.26
CA ASP A 343 11.67 -15.52 -12.37
C ASP A 343 11.16 -14.21 -12.96
N ASP A 344 10.33 -14.28 -14.00
CA ASP A 344 9.68 -13.09 -14.57
C ASP A 344 8.73 -12.44 -13.56
N LEU A 345 7.98 -13.24 -12.79
CA LEU A 345 7.06 -12.73 -11.78
C LEU A 345 7.78 -12.01 -10.63
N LEU A 346 8.98 -12.47 -10.25
CA LEU A 346 9.81 -11.85 -9.21
C LEU A 346 10.14 -10.39 -9.56
N ASP A 347 10.37 -10.11 -10.84
CA ASP A 347 10.68 -8.76 -11.34
C ASP A 347 9.51 -7.79 -11.22
N TYR A 348 8.26 -8.27 -11.06
CA TYR A 348 7.06 -7.42 -10.87
C TYR A 348 6.40 -7.60 -9.50
N LEU A 349 6.96 -8.46 -8.64
CA LEU A 349 6.40 -8.78 -7.34
C LEU A 349 6.18 -7.54 -6.44
N PRO A 350 7.07 -6.53 -6.40
CA PRO A 350 6.80 -5.28 -5.68
C PRO A 350 5.51 -4.59 -6.14
N GLN A 351 5.27 -4.48 -7.44
CA GLN A 351 4.07 -3.86 -8.01
C GLN A 351 2.81 -4.68 -7.69
N LEU A 352 2.91 -6.01 -7.74
CA LEU A 352 1.80 -6.90 -7.38
C LEU A 352 1.42 -6.77 -5.90
N VAL A 353 2.41 -6.66 -5.00
CA VAL A 353 2.15 -6.38 -3.58
C VAL A 353 1.43 -5.03 -3.40
N GLN A 354 1.82 -4.01 -4.16
CA GLN A 354 1.14 -2.70 -4.12
C GLN A 354 -0.27 -2.76 -4.72
N ALA A 355 -0.52 -3.63 -5.70
CA ALA A 355 -1.83 -3.79 -6.32
C ALA A 355 -2.88 -4.40 -5.38
N ILE A 356 -2.46 -5.09 -4.31
CA ILE A 356 -3.34 -5.64 -3.26
C ILE A 356 -4.20 -4.54 -2.62
N LYS A 357 -3.69 -3.31 -2.54
CA LYS A 357 -4.44 -2.15 -2.03
C LYS A 357 -5.76 -1.91 -2.75
N PHE A 358 -5.81 -2.31 -4.01
CA PHE A 358 -6.96 -2.08 -4.89
C PHE A 358 -7.85 -3.32 -5.03
N GLU A 359 -7.53 -4.40 -4.32
CA GLU A 359 -8.40 -5.57 -4.26
C GLU A 359 -9.65 -5.29 -3.43
N TRP A 360 -10.75 -5.97 -3.79
CA TRP A 360 -12.02 -5.80 -3.09
C TRP A 360 -12.07 -6.61 -1.79
N ASN A 361 -11.39 -7.76 -1.76
CA ASN A 361 -11.26 -8.61 -0.59
C ASN A 361 -9.92 -9.38 -0.62
N LEU A 362 -9.55 -10.00 0.50
CA LEU A 362 -8.32 -10.80 0.63
C LEU A 362 -8.44 -12.21 0.04
N GLU A 363 -9.63 -12.62 -0.40
CA GLU A 363 -9.86 -13.89 -1.12
C GLU A 363 -9.72 -13.71 -2.64
N SER A 364 -9.17 -12.58 -3.07
CA SER A 364 -9.06 -12.21 -4.49
C SER A 364 -8.12 -13.12 -5.28
N PRO A 365 -8.31 -13.22 -6.60
CA PRO A 365 -7.43 -14.00 -7.47
C PRO A 365 -5.95 -13.61 -7.33
N LEU A 366 -5.65 -12.31 -7.16
CA LEU A 366 -4.27 -11.84 -7.01
C LEU A 366 -3.62 -12.38 -5.74
N VAL A 367 -4.32 -12.33 -4.60
CA VAL A 367 -3.81 -12.88 -3.34
C VAL A 367 -3.58 -14.39 -3.45
N GLN A 368 -4.53 -15.10 -4.07
CA GLN A 368 -4.40 -16.54 -4.32
C GLN A 368 -3.19 -16.88 -5.19
N LEU A 369 -2.96 -16.11 -6.28
CA LEU A 369 -1.79 -16.28 -7.15
C LEU A 369 -0.49 -16.11 -6.34
N LEU A 370 -0.35 -15.04 -5.56
CA LEU A 370 0.86 -14.76 -4.79
C LEU A 370 1.16 -15.86 -3.76
N LEU A 371 0.14 -16.35 -3.05
CA LEU A 371 0.28 -17.45 -2.09
C LEU A 371 0.61 -18.77 -2.80
N HIS A 372 -0.06 -19.08 -3.90
CA HIS A 372 0.21 -20.29 -4.69
C HIS A 372 1.65 -20.32 -5.21
N ARG A 373 2.13 -19.20 -5.76
CA ARG A 373 3.51 -19.08 -6.27
C ARG A 373 4.55 -19.15 -5.16
N SER A 374 4.23 -18.64 -3.98
CA SER A 374 5.09 -18.76 -2.79
C SER A 374 5.26 -20.22 -2.35
N LEU A 375 4.23 -21.07 -2.53
CA LEU A 375 4.34 -22.51 -2.25
C LEU A 375 5.24 -23.25 -3.26
N GLN A 376 5.43 -22.70 -4.45
CA GLN A 376 6.23 -23.31 -5.52
C GLN A 376 7.69 -22.84 -5.52
N SER A 377 7.97 -21.64 -5.01
CA SER A 377 9.30 -21.03 -5.05
C SER A 377 9.67 -20.34 -3.74
N ILE A 378 10.77 -20.80 -3.13
CA ILE A 378 11.36 -20.18 -1.93
C ILE A 378 11.75 -18.72 -2.20
N GLN A 379 12.23 -18.41 -3.40
CA GLN A 379 12.62 -17.04 -3.75
C GLN A 379 11.42 -16.09 -3.76
N ILE A 380 10.28 -16.55 -4.30
CA ILE A 380 9.02 -15.79 -4.29
C ILE A 380 8.53 -15.62 -2.85
N ALA A 381 8.44 -16.71 -2.08
CA ALA A 381 8.00 -16.66 -0.70
C ALA A 381 8.86 -15.71 0.15
N HIS A 382 10.18 -15.78 -0.01
CA HIS A 382 11.14 -14.96 0.72
C HIS A 382 11.05 -13.48 0.33
N ARG A 383 10.99 -13.17 -0.97
CA ARG A 383 10.83 -11.80 -1.45
C ARG A 383 9.48 -11.21 -1.04
N LEU A 384 8.40 -11.99 -1.15
CA LEU A 384 7.06 -11.59 -0.74
C LEU A 384 7.01 -11.30 0.77
N TYR A 385 7.65 -12.11 1.60
CA TYR A 385 7.75 -11.89 3.04
C TYR A 385 8.31 -10.51 3.37
N TRP A 386 9.45 -10.15 2.78
CA TRP A 386 10.10 -8.87 3.04
C TRP A 386 9.32 -7.68 2.48
N LEU A 387 8.72 -7.82 1.30
CA LEU A 387 7.85 -6.80 0.72
C LEU A 387 6.60 -6.54 1.58
N LEU A 388 5.95 -7.60 2.07
CA LEU A 388 4.81 -7.48 2.98
C LEU A 388 5.21 -6.91 4.34
N LYS A 389 6.39 -7.30 4.84
CA LYS A 389 6.92 -6.76 6.10
C LYS A 389 7.15 -5.26 6.02
N ASP A 390 7.71 -4.79 4.91
CA ASP A 390 7.90 -3.37 4.64
C ASP A 390 6.55 -2.64 4.41
N ALA A 391 5.61 -3.26 3.69
CA ALA A 391 4.30 -2.70 3.42
C ALA A 391 3.44 -2.46 4.67
N GLN A 392 3.70 -3.17 5.78
CA GLN A 392 3.04 -2.92 7.08
C GLN A 392 3.28 -1.51 7.64
N ASN A 393 4.24 -0.76 7.11
CA ASN A 393 4.49 0.63 7.48
C ASN A 393 3.41 1.58 6.94
N GLU A 394 2.55 1.11 6.03
CA GLU A 394 1.43 1.89 5.51
C GLU A 394 0.23 1.84 6.44
N ALA A 395 -0.10 2.98 7.05
CA ALA A 395 -1.10 3.07 8.10
C ALA A 395 -2.48 2.53 7.68
N TYR A 396 -2.94 2.83 6.46
CA TYR A 396 -4.29 2.50 5.99
C TYR A 396 -4.48 1.01 5.67
N PHE A 397 -3.46 0.35 5.11
CA PHE A 397 -3.56 -1.03 4.62
C PHE A 397 -2.84 -2.04 5.52
N LYS A 398 -2.30 -1.59 6.66
CA LYS A 398 -1.52 -2.40 7.60
C LYS A 398 -2.23 -3.69 7.98
N SER A 399 -3.52 -3.62 8.32
CA SER A 399 -4.34 -4.78 8.72
C SER A 399 -4.37 -5.86 7.65
N TRP A 400 -4.52 -5.48 6.38
CA TRP A 400 -4.51 -6.41 5.25
C TRP A 400 -3.15 -7.05 5.03
N TYR A 401 -2.07 -6.26 5.04
CA TYR A 401 -0.72 -6.81 4.91
C TYR A 401 -0.33 -7.70 6.09
N GLN A 402 -0.84 -7.44 7.29
CA GLN A 402 -0.64 -8.33 8.45
C GLN A 402 -1.33 -9.67 8.27
N LYS A 403 -2.60 -9.68 7.83
CA LYS A 403 -3.35 -10.91 7.55
C LYS A 403 -2.68 -11.73 6.44
N LEU A 404 -2.26 -11.08 5.36
CA LEU A 404 -1.56 -11.76 4.26
C LEU A 404 -0.19 -12.29 4.68
N LEU A 405 0.58 -11.53 5.47
CA LEU A 405 1.85 -12.01 6.01
C LEU A 405 1.64 -13.25 6.88
N ALA A 406 0.61 -13.26 7.72
CA ALA A 406 0.27 -14.41 8.55
C ALA A 406 -0.10 -15.63 7.69
N ALA A 407 -0.89 -15.44 6.63
CA ALA A 407 -1.21 -16.50 5.68
C ALA A 407 0.05 -17.05 4.97
N LEU A 408 0.95 -16.18 4.53
CA LEU A 408 2.23 -16.58 3.93
C LEU A 408 3.08 -17.39 4.91
N GLN A 409 3.20 -16.95 6.16
CA GLN A 409 3.97 -17.66 7.19
C GLN A 409 3.37 -19.02 7.52
N PHE A 410 2.04 -19.11 7.54
CA PHE A 410 1.34 -20.39 7.69
C PHE A 410 1.66 -21.35 6.54
N CYS A 411 1.71 -20.84 5.31
CA CYS A 411 2.01 -21.62 4.10
C CYS A 411 3.51 -21.96 3.91
N ALA A 412 4.42 -21.14 4.44
CA ALA A 412 5.87 -21.25 4.21
C ALA A 412 6.51 -22.53 4.78
N GLY A 413 5.83 -23.20 5.71
CA GLY A 413 6.36 -24.36 6.43
C GLY A 413 7.38 -23.97 7.51
N LYS A 414 7.72 -24.94 8.36
CA LYS A 414 8.55 -24.70 9.55
C LYS A 414 9.96 -24.21 9.21
N ALA A 415 10.65 -24.86 8.27
CA ALA A 415 12.04 -24.54 7.95
C ALA A 415 12.21 -23.08 7.48
N LEU A 416 11.39 -22.63 6.52
CA LEU A 416 11.45 -21.26 6.04
C LEU A 416 10.97 -20.25 7.09
N SER A 417 9.98 -20.61 7.91
CA SER A 417 9.53 -19.76 9.04
C SER A 417 10.61 -19.57 10.11
N ASP A 418 11.39 -20.63 10.38
CA ASP A 418 12.53 -20.56 11.29
C ASP A 418 13.61 -19.63 10.71
N GLU A 419 13.88 -19.69 9.40
CA GLU A 419 14.78 -18.74 8.72
C GLU A 419 14.28 -17.30 8.79
N PHE A 420 13.00 -17.02 8.50
CA PHE A 420 12.42 -15.68 8.67
C PHE A 420 12.60 -15.15 10.10
N SER A 421 12.47 -16.03 11.10
CA SER A 421 12.65 -15.67 12.50
C SER A 421 14.11 -15.32 12.82
N LYS A 422 15.08 -16.04 12.24
CA LYS A 422 16.51 -15.71 12.36
C LYS A 422 16.83 -14.39 11.67
N GLU A 423 16.35 -14.19 10.45
CA GLU A 423 16.58 -12.97 9.69
C GLU A 423 15.97 -11.74 10.38
N MET A 424 14.76 -11.86 10.94
CA MET A 424 14.12 -10.78 11.70
C MET A 424 14.94 -10.39 12.93
N LYS A 425 15.49 -11.37 13.66
CA LYS A 425 16.38 -11.13 14.79
C LYS A 425 17.67 -10.43 14.34
N LEU A 426 18.26 -10.87 13.24
CA LEU A 426 19.45 -10.24 12.65
C LEU A 426 19.18 -8.77 12.31
N ILE A 427 18.09 -8.48 11.60
CA ILE A 427 17.70 -7.09 11.26
C ILE A 427 17.47 -6.25 12.50
N LYS A 428 16.81 -6.80 13.54
CA LYS A 428 16.61 -6.08 14.80
C LYS A 428 17.94 -5.71 15.47
N ILE A 429 18.89 -6.66 15.54
CA ILE A 429 20.22 -6.39 16.11
C ILE A 429 20.93 -5.31 15.30
N LEU A 430 20.90 -5.38 13.97
CA LEU A 430 21.49 -4.35 13.11
C LEU A 430 20.86 -2.97 13.31
N GLY A 431 19.53 -2.92 13.47
CA GLY A 431 18.79 -1.70 13.83
C GLY A 431 19.29 -1.09 15.14
N ASP A 432 19.33 -1.90 16.20
CA ASP A 432 19.80 -1.48 17.53
C ASP A 432 21.27 -0.99 17.49
N VAL A 433 22.14 -1.67 16.75
CA VAL A 433 23.55 -1.26 16.55
C VAL A 433 23.59 0.08 15.82
N GLY A 434 22.82 0.24 14.74
CA GLY A 434 22.77 1.46 13.94
C GLY A 434 22.30 2.68 14.74
N GLU A 435 21.24 2.53 15.52
CA GLU A 435 20.73 3.60 16.38
C GLU A 435 21.77 4.01 17.44
N LYS A 436 22.42 3.06 18.09
CA LYS A 436 23.44 3.35 19.11
C LYS A 436 24.67 4.05 18.55
N VAL A 437 25.14 3.63 17.37
CA VAL A 437 26.26 4.29 16.68
C VAL A 437 25.87 5.72 16.29
N LYS A 438 24.63 5.94 15.86
CA LYS A 438 24.10 7.26 15.50
C LYS A 438 23.99 8.19 16.73
N LEU A 439 23.61 7.66 17.88
CA LEU A 439 23.51 8.41 19.14
C LEU A 439 24.88 8.70 19.78
N ALA A 440 25.91 7.91 19.46
CA ALA A 440 27.25 8.08 20.01
C ALA A 440 27.97 9.31 19.42
N SER A 441 28.80 9.93 20.26
CA SER A 441 29.68 11.03 19.85
C SER A 441 30.77 10.53 18.89
N ASP A 442 31.18 11.37 17.93
CA ASP A 442 32.17 11.06 16.89
C ASP A 442 33.39 10.22 17.36
N PRO A 443 34.11 10.58 18.45
CA PRO A 443 35.27 9.81 18.89
C PRO A 443 34.93 8.43 19.46
N GLN A 444 33.73 8.25 20.01
CA GLN A 444 33.30 7.00 20.66
C GLN A 444 32.61 6.02 19.68
N ARG A 445 32.20 6.48 18.49
CA ARG A 445 31.42 5.67 17.54
C ARG A 445 32.07 4.34 17.18
N GLN A 446 33.39 4.33 16.96
CA GLN A 446 34.08 3.09 16.58
C GLN A 446 34.15 2.10 17.75
N GLU A 447 34.32 2.59 18.98
CA GLU A 447 34.31 1.76 20.19
C GLU A 447 32.91 1.18 20.44
N VAL A 448 31.87 2.01 20.28
CA VAL A 448 30.47 1.59 20.38
C VAL A 448 30.14 0.55 19.32
N LEU A 449 30.56 0.75 18.07
CA LEU A 449 30.36 -0.23 17.00
C LEU A 449 31.01 -1.58 17.37
N LYS A 450 32.29 -1.58 17.76
CA LYS A 450 33.00 -2.81 18.15
C LYS A 450 32.31 -3.53 19.31
N LYS A 451 31.88 -2.78 20.33
CA LYS A 451 31.16 -3.33 21.48
C LYS A 451 29.82 -3.95 21.07
N GLU A 452 29.03 -3.25 20.26
CA GLU A 452 27.68 -3.69 19.90
C GLU A 452 27.68 -4.81 18.84
N ILE A 453 28.73 -4.93 18.02
CA ILE A 453 28.93 -6.08 17.13
C ILE A 453 29.07 -7.39 17.93
N GLY A 454 29.54 -7.37 19.18
CA GLY A 454 29.57 -8.55 20.04
C GLY A 454 28.20 -9.25 20.17
N LYS A 455 27.10 -8.52 20.05
CA LYS A 455 25.74 -9.11 20.01
C LYS A 455 25.48 -9.94 18.76
N LEU A 456 26.08 -9.56 17.62
CA LEU A 456 26.02 -10.37 16.40
C LEU A 456 26.83 -11.64 16.57
N GLU A 457 27.98 -11.60 17.25
CA GLU A 457 28.75 -12.80 17.58
C GLU A 457 27.93 -13.75 18.48
N GLU A 458 27.33 -13.24 19.56
CA GLU A 458 26.42 -14.00 20.44
C GLU A 458 25.25 -14.62 19.65
N PHE A 459 24.65 -13.87 18.72
CA PHE A 459 23.60 -14.39 17.85
C PHE A 459 24.07 -15.60 17.04
N PHE A 460 25.25 -15.54 16.41
CA PHE A 460 25.79 -16.65 15.64
C PHE A 460 26.29 -17.81 16.50
N GLN A 461 26.69 -17.58 17.75
CA GLN A 461 26.99 -18.66 18.70
C GLN A 461 25.78 -19.55 18.96
N TYR A 462 24.58 -18.98 19.07
CA TYR A 462 23.35 -19.72 19.32
C TYR A 462 22.70 -20.26 18.04
N ILE A 463 22.65 -19.46 16.98
CA ILE A 463 21.90 -19.79 15.75
C ILE A 463 22.75 -20.57 14.71
N HIS A 464 24.09 -20.48 14.81
CA HIS A 464 25.11 -21.09 13.94
C HIS A 464 25.11 -20.58 12.49
N THR A 465 23.95 -20.53 11.82
CA THR A 465 23.82 -20.07 10.43
C THR A 465 22.52 -19.31 10.21
N CYS A 466 22.57 -18.30 9.34
CA CYS A 466 21.45 -17.45 8.97
C CYS A 466 21.57 -17.07 7.49
N HIS A 467 20.46 -17.01 6.77
CA HIS A 467 20.44 -16.45 5.42
C HIS A 467 20.34 -14.93 5.46
N LEU A 468 20.76 -14.26 4.39
CA LEU A 468 20.66 -12.80 4.28
C LEU A 468 19.35 -12.39 3.60
N PRO A 469 18.61 -11.40 4.14
CA PRO A 469 17.38 -10.88 3.51
C PRO A 469 17.56 -10.40 2.06
N LEU A 470 18.74 -9.93 1.67
CA LEU A 470 19.04 -9.53 0.29
C LEU A 470 18.96 -10.68 -0.72
N ASN A 471 19.24 -11.92 -0.29
CA ASN A 471 19.23 -13.09 -1.14
C ASN A 471 19.17 -14.36 -0.26
N PRO A 472 18.10 -15.18 -0.37
CA PRO A 472 18.01 -16.42 0.41
C PRO A 472 19.09 -17.44 0.05
N ALA A 473 19.84 -17.27 -1.06
CA ALA A 473 20.99 -18.13 -1.37
C ALA A 473 22.28 -17.76 -0.61
N LEU A 474 22.33 -16.59 0.05
CA LEU A 474 23.50 -16.13 0.79
C LEU A 474 23.40 -16.54 2.24
N CYS A 475 24.09 -17.64 2.59
CA CYS A 475 24.15 -18.17 3.95
C CYS A 475 25.42 -17.68 4.67
N VAL A 476 25.27 -17.18 5.89
CA VAL A 476 26.34 -16.64 6.73
C VAL A 476 26.41 -17.37 8.07
N LYS A 477 27.61 -17.51 8.62
CA LYS A 477 27.87 -18.25 9.87
C LYS A 477 28.48 -17.42 11.01
N GLY A 478 28.77 -16.15 10.74
CA GLY A 478 29.46 -15.28 11.69
C GLY A 478 29.69 -13.88 11.12
N VAL A 479 30.33 -13.03 11.92
CA VAL A 479 30.70 -11.66 11.56
C VAL A 479 32.22 -11.48 11.67
N ASP A 480 32.80 -10.73 10.74
CA ASP A 480 34.19 -10.31 10.76
C ASP A 480 34.28 -8.91 11.38
N CYS A 481 34.55 -8.86 12.68
CA CYS A 481 34.51 -7.63 13.48
C CYS A 481 35.51 -6.57 13.03
N ASP A 482 36.69 -6.99 12.57
CA ASP A 482 37.75 -6.08 12.12
C ASP A 482 37.43 -5.46 10.76
N ALA A 483 36.70 -6.19 9.91
CA ALA A 483 36.24 -5.70 8.62
C ALA A 483 34.94 -4.86 8.67
N CYS A 484 34.34 -4.68 9.85
CA CYS A 484 33.16 -3.86 10.06
C CYS A 484 33.52 -2.39 10.33
N SER A 485 32.73 -1.48 9.75
CA SER A 485 32.93 -0.03 9.90
C SER A 485 31.61 0.71 9.75
N TYR A 486 31.64 2.04 9.83
CA TYR A 486 30.52 2.90 9.44
C TYR A 486 30.98 3.92 8.40
N PHE A 487 30.06 4.40 7.57
CA PHE A 487 30.36 5.48 6.62
C PHE A 487 30.09 6.83 7.29
N THR A 488 30.95 7.81 7.06
CA THR A 488 30.87 9.15 7.67
C THR A 488 29.86 10.09 6.98
N SER A 489 28.84 9.54 6.33
CA SER A 489 27.74 10.30 5.73
C SER A 489 26.69 10.68 6.79
N ASN A 490 25.78 11.62 6.46
CA ASN A 490 24.75 12.10 7.40
C ASN A 490 23.92 10.98 8.07
N ALA A 491 23.59 9.91 7.34
CA ALA A 491 22.81 8.80 7.86
C ALA A 491 23.63 7.77 8.67
N LEU A 492 24.97 7.93 8.73
CA LEU A 492 25.91 7.01 9.40
C LEU A 492 25.65 5.51 9.15
N PRO A 493 25.50 5.06 7.88
CA PRO A 493 25.17 3.69 7.60
C PRO A 493 26.32 2.75 7.99
N LEU A 494 25.97 1.55 8.41
CA LEU A 494 26.91 0.53 8.86
C LEU A 494 27.40 -0.31 7.68
N LYS A 495 28.70 -0.57 7.61
CA LYS A 495 29.29 -1.62 6.78
C LYS A 495 29.51 -2.84 7.65
N ILE A 496 28.76 -3.91 7.41
CA ILE A 496 28.89 -5.17 8.12
C ILE A 496 29.45 -6.23 7.18
N THR A 497 30.49 -6.94 7.62
CA THR A 497 31.12 -8.01 6.85
C THR A 497 30.85 -9.33 7.53
N PHE A 498 30.13 -10.22 6.85
CA PHE A 498 29.78 -11.54 7.34
C PHE A 498 30.72 -12.61 6.81
N ILE A 499 30.95 -13.64 7.62
CA ILE A 499 31.71 -14.82 7.23
C ILE A 499 30.77 -15.75 6.46
N ASN A 500 31.18 -16.12 5.25
CA ASN A 500 30.41 -17.01 4.39
C ASN A 500 30.30 -18.40 5.02
N ALA A 501 29.10 -18.99 5.01
CA ALA A 501 28.91 -20.35 5.48
C ALA A 501 29.60 -21.37 4.55
N ASN A 502 29.65 -21.08 3.24
CA ASN A 502 30.41 -21.87 2.28
C ASN A 502 31.93 -21.64 2.50
N PRO A 503 32.70 -22.69 2.84
CA PRO A 503 34.15 -22.57 3.08
C PRO A 503 34.96 -22.06 1.89
N MET A 504 34.46 -22.24 0.66
CA MET A 504 35.10 -21.74 -0.56
C MET A 504 34.65 -20.32 -0.94
N GLY A 505 33.65 -19.78 -0.25
CA GLY A 505 33.09 -18.46 -0.49
C GLY A 505 33.88 -17.35 0.19
N LYS A 506 33.96 -16.19 -0.47
CA LYS A 506 34.50 -14.97 0.15
C LYS A 506 33.51 -14.40 1.17
N ASN A 507 34.03 -13.65 2.14
CA ASN A 507 33.23 -12.88 3.09
C ASN A 507 32.26 -11.95 2.35
N ILE A 508 31.06 -11.78 2.92
CA ILE A 508 29.96 -11.05 2.30
C ILE A 508 29.79 -9.73 3.06
N SER A 509 30.14 -8.62 2.41
CA SER A 509 29.93 -7.29 2.99
C SER A 509 28.61 -6.69 2.51
N ILE A 510 27.87 -6.08 3.43
CA ILE A 510 26.63 -5.35 3.15
C ILE A 510 26.64 -3.99 3.85
N ILE A 511 25.81 -3.09 3.37
CA ILE A 511 25.50 -1.82 4.03
C ILE A 511 24.14 -1.96 4.72
N PHE A 512 24.08 -1.66 6.01
CA PHE A 512 22.82 -1.47 6.73
C PHE A 512 22.58 0.02 6.91
N LYS A 513 21.42 0.51 6.47
CA LYS A 513 21.02 1.91 6.63
C LYS A 513 19.91 2.01 7.67
N ALA A 514 20.10 2.90 8.64
CA ALA A 514 19.14 3.20 9.71
C ALA A 514 18.72 4.67 9.67
N GLY A 515 17.43 4.91 9.45
CA GLY A 515 16.82 6.23 9.27
C GLY A 515 16.59 6.65 7.81
N ASP A 516 16.91 5.80 6.82
CA ASP A 516 16.71 6.07 5.40
C ASP A 516 15.62 5.15 4.81
N ASP A 517 14.71 5.70 4.01
CA ASP A 517 13.70 4.93 3.28
C ASP A 517 14.26 4.43 1.94
N LEU A 518 14.49 3.11 1.84
CA LEU A 518 15.11 2.48 0.68
C LEU A 518 14.11 2.08 -0.42
N ARG A 519 12.81 2.30 -0.24
CA ARG A 519 11.79 1.89 -1.22
C ARG A 519 11.97 2.58 -2.57
N GLN A 520 12.44 3.82 -2.56
CA GLN A 520 12.74 4.57 -3.78
C GLN A 520 13.94 3.98 -4.51
N ASP A 521 15.05 3.68 -3.82
CA ASP A 521 16.21 3.01 -4.40
C ASP A 521 15.84 1.64 -4.97
N MET A 522 15.00 0.87 -4.27
CA MET A 522 14.49 -0.42 -4.76
C MET A 522 13.73 -0.27 -6.09
N LEU A 523 12.83 0.71 -6.19
CA LEU A 523 12.07 0.96 -7.41
C LEU A 523 12.99 1.37 -8.57
N VAL A 524 13.97 2.23 -8.32
CA VAL A 524 14.92 2.66 -9.36
C VAL A 524 15.75 1.49 -9.85
N LEU A 525 16.33 0.69 -8.95
CA LEU A 525 17.14 -0.47 -9.33
C LEU A 525 16.31 -1.51 -10.09
N GLN A 526 15.04 -1.68 -9.74
CA GLN A 526 14.12 -2.55 -10.47
C GLN A 526 13.85 -2.03 -11.89
N ILE A 527 13.64 -0.72 -12.07
CA ILE A 527 13.48 -0.14 -13.41
C ILE A 527 14.76 -0.29 -14.24
N VAL A 528 15.94 -0.11 -13.61
CA VAL A 528 17.22 -0.35 -14.27
C VAL A 528 17.36 -1.80 -14.70
N GLN A 529 16.94 -2.77 -13.87
CA GLN A 529 16.91 -4.19 -14.24
C GLN A 529 16.01 -4.44 -15.45
N MET A 530 14.83 -3.81 -15.49
CA MET A 530 13.95 -3.91 -16.64
C MET A 530 14.59 -3.33 -17.92
N MET A 531 15.25 -2.18 -17.83
CA MET A 531 15.98 -1.59 -18.97
C MET A 531 17.11 -2.49 -19.46
N ASP A 532 17.88 -3.08 -18.54
CA ASP A 532 18.97 -4.00 -18.85
C ASP A 532 18.45 -5.27 -19.54
N ASN A 533 17.35 -5.87 -19.02
CA ASN A 533 16.70 -7.01 -19.65
C ASN A 533 16.23 -6.70 -21.08
N ILE A 534 15.66 -5.51 -21.32
CA ILE A 534 15.25 -5.07 -22.68
C ILE A 534 16.47 -4.94 -23.60
N TRP A 535 17.57 -4.33 -23.13
CA TRP A 535 18.77 -4.20 -23.95
C TRP A 535 19.39 -5.56 -24.28
N LEU A 536 19.46 -6.47 -23.31
CA LEU A 536 19.97 -7.83 -23.52
C LEU A 536 19.12 -8.61 -24.54
N GLN A 537 17.80 -8.46 -24.52
CA GLN A 537 16.90 -9.07 -25.51
C GLN A 537 17.18 -8.55 -26.94
N GLU A 538 17.56 -7.28 -27.07
CA GLU A 538 17.98 -6.67 -28.34
C GLU A 538 19.47 -6.92 -28.68
N GLY A 539 20.17 -7.74 -27.88
CA GLY A 539 21.59 -8.08 -28.09
C GLY A 539 22.58 -7.00 -27.66
N LEU A 540 22.15 -6.03 -26.85
CA LEU A 540 22.95 -4.93 -26.33
C LEU A 540 23.32 -5.19 -24.86
N ASP A 541 24.49 -5.75 -24.60
CA ASP A 541 25.01 -5.89 -23.23
C ASP A 541 25.71 -4.59 -22.80
N MET A 542 24.98 -3.75 -22.06
CA MET A 542 25.46 -2.47 -21.57
C MET A 542 26.40 -2.59 -20.35
N GLN A 543 26.77 -3.80 -19.92
CA GLN A 543 27.70 -4.05 -18.80
C GLN A 543 27.23 -3.42 -17.47
N MET A 544 25.91 -3.38 -17.25
CA MET A 544 25.29 -2.73 -16.10
C MET A 544 25.61 -3.49 -14.80
N ILE A 545 25.95 -2.75 -13.74
CA ILE A 545 25.97 -3.30 -12.37
C ILE A 545 24.69 -2.84 -11.67
N ILE A 546 23.87 -3.82 -11.32
CA ILE A 546 22.60 -3.63 -10.61
C ILE A 546 22.72 -4.32 -9.25
N TYR A 547 23.12 -3.54 -8.25
CA TYR A 547 23.29 -4.06 -6.89
C TYR A 547 21.93 -4.26 -6.22
N ARG A 548 21.85 -5.19 -5.27
CA ARG A 548 20.61 -5.46 -4.54
C ARG A 548 20.37 -4.42 -3.45
N CYS A 549 19.12 -4.01 -3.33
CA CYS A 549 18.61 -3.15 -2.28
C CYS A 549 17.31 -3.75 -1.73
N LEU A 550 17.13 -3.71 -0.41
CA LEU A 550 15.93 -4.19 0.24
C LEU A 550 15.59 -3.33 1.46
N SER A 551 14.38 -2.76 1.46
CA SER A 551 13.76 -2.18 2.64
C SER A 551 13.27 -3.30 3.55
N THR A 552 13.63 -3.25 4.83
CA THR A 552 13.29 -4.29 5.81
C THR A 552 12.32 -3.77 6.88
N GLY A 553 11.91 -2.51 6.79
CA GLY A 553 11.00 -1.85 7.72
C GLY A 553 11.08 -0.33 7.63
N LYS A 554 10.38 0.36 8.55
CA LYS A 554 10.25 1.82 8.51
C LYS A 554 11.60 2.51 8.60
N GLY A 555 12.03 3.13 7.50
CA GLY A 555 13.29 3.87 7.44
C GLY A 555 14.52 3.00 7.71
N GLN A 556 14.52 1.74 7.30
CA GLN A 556 15.70 0.89 7.43
C GLN A 556 15.79 -0.15 6.31
N GLY A 557 17.01 -0.58 6.02
CA GLY A 557 17.20 -1.74 5.15
C GLY A 557 18.65 -1.99 4.76
N LEU A 558 18.81 -2.86 3.77
CA LEU A 558 20.08 -3.42 3.33
C LEU A 558 20.42 -3.01 1.92
N VAL A 559 21.70 -2.75 1.68
CA VAL A 559 22.26 -2.52 0.35
C VAL A 559 23.47 -3.42 0.16
N GLN A 560 23.54 -4.10 -0.98
CA GLN A 560 24.68 -4.92 -1.34
C GLN A 560 25.92 -4.04 -1.60
N ILE A 561 27.08 -4.44 -1.06
CA ILE A 561 28.35 -3.82 -1.44
C ILE A 561 28.87 -4.45 -2.72
N VAL A 562 29.14 -3.62 -3.72
CA VAL A 562 29.82 -4.04 -4.94
C VAL A 562 31.32 -4.17 -4.64
N PRO A 563 31.93 -5.36 -4.80
CA PRO A 563 33.36 -5.55 -4.55
C PRO A 563 34.21 -4.68 -5.48
N ASP A 564 35.38 -4.24 -4.98
CA ASP A 564 36.36 -3.46 -5.74
C ASP A 564 35.85 -2.16 -6.36
N ALA A 565 34.68 -1.68 -5.95
CA ALA A 565 34.11 -0.42 -6.37
C ALA A 565 34.59 0.75 -5.49
N VAL A 566 34.90 1.88 -6.12
CA VAL A 566 35.27 3.13 -5.44
C VAL A 566 34.53 4.31 -6.07
N THR A 567 34.26 5.35 -5.28
CA THR A 567 33.62 6.57 -5.82
C THR A 567 34.58 7.33 -6.73
N LEU A 568 34.05 8.00 -7.75
CA LEU A 568 34.87 8.89 -8.61
C LEU A 568 35.57 9.98 -7.80
N ALA A 569 34.92 10.49 -6.74
CA ALA A 569 35.52 11.44 -5.83
C ALA A 569 36.77 10.88 -5.12
N LYS A 570 36.74 9.61 -4.72
CA LYS A 570 37.90 8.93 -4.10
C LYS A 570 39.04 8.75 -5.12
N ILE A 571 38.73 8.32 -6.35
CA ILE A 571 39.72 8.21 -7.44
C ILE A 571 40.38 9.57 -7.70
N HIS A 572 39.57 10.63 -7.71
CA HIS A 572 40.05 11.99 -7.90
C HIS A 572 41.00 12.44 -6.79
N ARG A 573 40.63 12.21 -5.52
CA ARG A 573 41.48 12.54 -4.35
C ARG A 573 42.81 11.78 -4.39
N CYS A 574 42.81 10.50 -4.77
CA CYS A 574 44.03 9.69 -4.91
C CYS A 574 44.98 10.21 -6.00
N SER A 575 44.49 11.03 -6.94
CA SER A 575 45.29 11.62 -8.02
C SER A 575 45.94 12.96 -7.65
N GLY A 576 45.75 13.45 -6.41
CA GLY A 576 46.55 14.53 -5.82
C GLY A 576 46.12 15.97 -6.09
N LEU A 577 44.91 16.25 -6.60
CA LEU A 577 44.42 17.63 -6.76
C LEU A 577 43.02 17.85 -6.17
N MET A 578 42.86 18.92 -5.39
CA MET A 578 41.57 19.61 -5.22
C MET A 578 41.31 20.45 -6.48
N GLY A 579 40.41 20.01 -7.37
CA GLY A 579 40.10 20.69 -8.64
C GLY A 579 39.14 19.89 -9.54
N PRO A 580 38.79 20.37 -10.74
CA PRO A 580 37.98 19.62 -11.71
C PRO A 580 38.71 18.35 -12.18
N LEU A 581 37.94 17.32 -12.56
CA LEU A 581 38.48 16.03 -13.00
C LEU A 581 39.34 16.23 -14.26
N LYS A 582 40.67 16.16 -14.11
CA LYS A 582 41.58 16.21 -15.27
C LYS A 582 41.24 15.06 -16.23
N GLU A 583 41.26 15.33 -17.54
CA GLU A 583 40.85 14.41 -18.61
C GLU A 583 41.50 13.00 -18.54
N ASN A 584 42.64 12.86 -17.87
CA ASN A 584 43.39 11.61 -17.80
C ASN A 584 43.27 10.83 -16.48
N THR A 585 42.48 11.30 -15.51
CA THR A 585 42.40 10.67 -14.18
C THR A 585 41.86 9.23 -14.25
N ILE A 586 40.77 9.01 -14.98
CA ILE A 586 40.17 7.67 -15.13
C ILE A 586 41.08 6.74 -15.93
N LYS A 587 41.70 7.23 -17.01
CA LYS A 587 42.68 6.47 -17.81
C LYS A 587 43.88 6.01 -16.96
N LYS A 588 44.42 6.91 -16.13
CA LYS A 588 45.51 6.59 -15.20
C LYS A 588 45.08 5.54 -14.19
N TRP A 589 43.88 5.68 -13.63
CA TRP A 589 43.34 4.72 -12.67
C TRP A 589 43.19 3.31 -13.27
N PHE A 590 42.66 3.19 -14.49
CA PHE A 590 42.59 1.90 -15.19
C PHE A 590 43.98 1.32 -15.48
N SER A 591 44.94 2.15 -15.90
CA SER A 591 46.31 1.71 -16.19
C SER A 591 47.04 1.19 -14.94
N GLN A 592 46.72 1.74 -13.76
CA GLN A 592 47.28 1.32 -12.48
C GLN A 592 46.73 -0.02 -11.99
N HIS A 593 45.50 -0.38 -12.37
CA HIS A 593 44.83 -1.60 -11.91
C HIS A 593 44.80 -2.72 -12.96
N ASN A 594 45.07 -2.40 -14.22
CA ASN A 594 45.04 -3.33 -15.35
C ASN A 594 46.36 -3.21 -16.13
N HIS A 595 47.35 -4.03 -15.75
CA HIS A 595 48.71 -3.96 -16.32
C HIS A 595 48.81 -4.61 -17.70
N LEU A 596 47.96 -5.60 -18.00
CA LEU A 596 47.90 -6.22 -19.30
C LEU A 596 47.05 -5.35 -20.25
N LYS A 597 47.54 -5.16 -21.48
CA LYS A 597 46.84 -4.37 -22.50
C LYS A 597 45.41 -4.87 -22.74
N ALA A 598 45.21 -6.19 -22.79
CA ALA A 598 43.91 -6.80 -22.99
C ALA A 598 42.92 -6.47 -21.85
N ASP A 599 43.38 -6.50 -20.59
CA ASP A 599 42.55 -6.18 -19.43
C ASP A 599 42.21 -4.69 -19.38
N TYR A 600 43.17 -3.84 -19.72
CA TYR A 600 42.95 -2.39 -19.82
C TYR A 600 41.91 -2.06 -20.91
N GLU A 601 42.03 -2.66 -22.10
CA GLU A 601 41.05 -2.49 -23.17
C GLU A 601 39.67 -3.03 -22.78
N LYS A 602 39.61 -4.14 -22.04
CA LYS A 602 38.35 -4.67 -21.51
C LYS A 602 37.72 -3.71 -20.50
N ALA A 603 38.51 -3.17 -19.57
CA ALA A 603 38.03 -2.18 -18.60
C ALA A 603 37.52 -0.90 -19.27
N LEU A 604 38.20 -0.41 -20.30
CA LEU A 604 37.71 0.71 -21.10
C LEU A 604 36.39 0.39 -21.80
N ARG A 605 36.27 -0.79 -22.43
CA ARG A 605 35.00 -1.20 -23.06
C ARG A 605 33.86 -1.24 -22.04
N ASN A 606 34.07 -1.90 -20.90
CA ASN A 606 33.08 -1.96 -19.83
C ASN A 606 32.67 -0.57 -19.36
N PHE A 607 33.61 0.36 -19.26
CA PHE A 607 33.33 1.74 -18.89
C PHE A 607 32.46 2.44 -19.93
N PHE A 608 32.78 2.31 -21.22
CA PHE A 608 31.98 2.94 -22.28
C PHE A 608 30.54 2.42 -22.31
N TYR A 609 30.35 1.10 -22.25
CA TYR A 609 29.01 0.50 -22.27
C TYR A 609 28.21 0.87 -21.02
N SER A 610 28.79 0.70 -19.82
CA SER A 610 28.09 1.02 -18.57
C SER A 610 27.79 2.51 -18.43
N CYS A 611 28.71 3.38 -18.87
CA CYS A 611 28.48 4.82 -18.95
C CYS A 611 27.30 5.15 -19.88
N ALA A 612 27.27 4.57 -21.08
CA ALA A 612 26.18 4.79 -22.03
C ALA A 612 24.83 4.34 -21.46
N GLY A 613 24.78 3.16 -20.82
CA GLY A 613 23.59 2.66 -20.14
C GLY A 613 23.10 3.60 -19.04
N TRP A 614 23.99 4.01 -18.13
CA TRP A 614 23.64 4.93 -17.04
C TRP A 614 23.27 6.33 -17.52
N CYS A 615 23.85 6.83 -18.62
CA CYS A 615 23.41 8.08 -19.26
C CYS A 615 21.94 8.01 -19.69
N VAL A 616 21.53 6.92 -20.33
CA VAL A 616 20.13 6.71 -20.73
C VAL A 616 19.22 6.57 -19.50
N VAL A 617 19.60 5.76 -18.51
CA VAL A 617 18.84 5.56 -17.26
C VAL A 617 18.58 6.89 -16.56
N THR A 618 19.66 7.65 -16.31
CA THR A 618 19.59 8.91 -15.56
C THR A 618 18.79 9.98 -16.29
N PHE A 619 18.86 9.99 -17.62
CA PHE A 619 18.04 10.86 -18.45
C PHE A 619 16.55 10.49 -18.36
N ILE A 620 16.19 9.22 -18.59
CA ILE A 620 14.79 8.76 -18.58
C ILE A 620 14.16 8.96 -17.19
N LEU A 621 14.88 8.59 -16.12
CA LEU A 621 14.37 8.69 -14.75
C LEU A 621 14.48 10.10 -14.17
N GLY A 622 15.15 11.03 -14.85
CA GLY A 622 15.39 12.38 -14.36
C GLY A 622 16.10 12.40 -13.00
N VAL A 623 17.11 11.53 -12.82
CA VAL A 623 17.83 11.41 -11.54
C VAL A 623 18.57 12.71 -11.27
N CYS A 624 18.20 13.38 -10.18
CA CYS A 624 18.84 14.61 -9.75
C CYS A 624 20.04 14.32 -8.85
N ASP A 625 20.89 15.33 -8.62
CA ASP A 625 21.99 15.25 -7.65
C ASP A 625 23.08 14.21 -8.00
N ARG A 626 23.50 14.19 -9.27
CA ARG A 626 24.62 13.36 -9.74
C ARG A 626 25.94 14.11 -9.56
N HIS A 627 26.66 13.80 -8.50
CA HIS A 627 28.02 14.28 -8.22
C HIS A 627 28.99 13.10 -8.08
N ASN A 628 30.30 13.38 -8.04
CA ASN A 628 31.36 12.36 -8.07
C ASN A 628 31.35 11.37 -6.88
N ASP A 629 30.63 11.65 -5.80
CA ASP A 629 30.45 10.70 -4.68
C ASP A 629 29.33 9.69 -4.94
N ASN A 630 28.35 10.02 -5.79
CA ASN A 630 27.21 9.16 -6.15
C ASN A 630 27.45 8.31 -7.41
N ILE A 631 28.66 8.39 -7.97
CA ILE A 631 29.09 7.58 -9.11
C ILE A 631 30.27 6.72 -8.65
N MET A 632 30.13 5.41 -8.85
CA MET A 632 31.12 4.41 -8.50
C MET A 632 31.70 3.78 -9.75
N LEU A 633 32.94 3.31 -9.63
CA LEU A 633 33.70 2.64 -10.68
C LEU A 633 34.40 1.41 -10.11
N THR A 634 34.27 0.26 -10.76
CA THR A 634 35.00 -0.96 -10.41
C THR A 634 36.35 -1.04 -11.13
N LYS A 635 37.32 -1.78 -10.56
CA LYS A 635 38.64 -1.97 -11.19
C LYS A 635 38.56 -2.59 -12.60
N SER A 636 37.51 -3.39 -12.83
CA SER A 636 37.18 -4.02 -14.12
C SER A 636 36.45 -3.09 -15.09
N GLY A 637 36.27 -1.81 -14.77
CA GLY A 637 35.76 -0.81 -15.70
C GLY A 637 34.28 -0.50 -15.62
N HIS A 638 33.49 -1.18 -14.78
CA HIS A 638 32.04 -0.94 -14.74
C HIS A 638 31.72 0.31 -13.93
N MET A 639 31.07 1.27 -14.58
CA MET A 639 30.51 2.45 -13.93
C MET A 639 29.09 2.16 -13.46
N PHE A 640 28.73 2.61 -12.26
CA PHE A 640 27.35 2.58 -11.81
C PHE A 640 27.02 3.73 -10.86
N HIS A 641 25.74 4.06 -10.78
CA HIS A 641 25.24 5.13 -9.93
C HIS A 641 24.68 4.53 -8.64
N ILE A 642 24.80 5.29 -7.55
CA ILE A 642 24.25 4.95 -6.23
C ILE A 642 23.44 6.12 -5.69
N ASP A 643 22.69 5.87 -4.61
CA ASP A 643 21.90 6.87 -3.87
C ASP A 643 20.88 7.58 -4.77
N PHE A 644 19.67 7.01 -4.87
CA PHE A 644 18.62 7.51 -5.74
C PHE A 644 17.57 8.35 -5.00
N GLY A 645 17.93 9.01 -3.89
CA GLY A 645 16.99 9.78 -3.06
C GLY A 645 16.22 10.90 -3.77
N LYS A 646 16.60 11.31 -5.00
CA LYS A 646 15.92 12.36 -5.79
C LYS A 646 15.77 11.95 -7.26
N ILE A 647 14.56 11.54 -7.66
CA ILE A 647 14.24 11.12 -9.04
C ILE A 647 12.99 11.84 -9.58
N LEU A 648 12.71 11.67 -10.88
CA LEU A 648 11.52 12.21 -11.57
C LEU A 648 11.39 13.74 -11.47
N GLY A 649 12.52 14.46 -11.42
CA GLY A 649 12.53 15.92 -11.41
C GLY A 649 12.16 16.58 -10.08
N HIS A 650 12.09 15.82 -8.97
CA HIS A 650 12.07 16.37 -7.61
C HIS A 650 13.43 16.97 -7.21
N ALA A 651 13.83 18.04 -7.90
CA ALA A 651 15.02 18.81 -7.58
C ALA A 651 14.78 19.66 -6.33
N GLN A 652 15.76 19.71 -5.42
CA GLN A 652 15.75 20.69 -4.33
C GLN A 652 15.79 22.12 -4.91
N THR A 653 14.84 22.95 -4.50
CA THR A 653 14.93 24.40 -4.66
C THR A 653 15.87 24.95 -3.60
N PHE A 654 17.01 25.50 -4.00
CA PHE A 654 17.84 26.30 -3.09
C PHE A 654 17.53 27.77 -3.37
N GLY A 655 16.98 28.49 -2.38
CA GLY A 655 16.63 29.91 -2.53
C GLY A 655 15.55 30.22 -3.57
N GLY A 656 14.58 29.32 -3.79
CA GLY A 656 13.48 29.53 -4.75
C GLY A 656 13.84 29.29 -6.22
N ILE A 657 15.09 28.95 -6.54
CA ILE A 657 15.53 28.59 -7.88
C ILE A 657 15.58 27.07 -7.99
N LYS A 658 14.83 26.50 -8.95
CA LYS A 658 14.98 25.08 -9.31
C LYS A 658 16.38 24.88 -9.88
N ARG A 659 17.20 24.01 -9.27
CA ARG A 659 18.41 23.53 -9.93
C ARG A 659 18.00 22.88 -11.25
N SER A 660 18.44 23.44 -12.36
CA SER A 660 18.21 22.87 -13.68
C SER A 660 18.83 21.48 -13.73
N VAL A 661 18.05 20.51 -14.21
CA VAL A 661 18.63 19.28 -14.77
C VAL A 661 19.50 19.76 -15.93
N HIS A 662 20.82 19.58 -15.87
CA HIS A 662 21.62 19.73 -17.08
C HIS A 662 21.11 18.66 -18.05
N LYS A 663 20.38 19.15 -19.06
CA LYS A 663 19.89 18.36 -20.19
C LYS A 663 21.05 17.92 -21.05
#